data_AF-A0A967K8Y7-F1
#
_entry.id   AF-A0A967K8Y7-F1
#
_cell.length_a   1.000
_cell.length_b   1.000
_cell.length_c   1.000
_cell.angle_alpha   90.00
_cell.angle_beta   90.00
_cell.angle_gamma   90.00
#
_symmetry.space_group_name_H-M   'P 1'
#
loop_
_entity.id
_entity.type
_entity.pdbx_description
1 polymer ?
#
loop_
_entity_poly.entity_id
_entity_poly.type
_entity_poly.pdbx_seq_one_letter_code
_entity_poly.pdbx_strand_id
1 'polypeptide(L)'
;MVRLSDQTGRHSLERLGRALARRHELEPRPPRLAGRLGRRRLRVLESVHEKLLERALTGSSAEILPAPAEWLLDNQHLILEALEQVREDLPARFYGELPRLAGRGSRDEPRVFVLARVAVQEGGGAVDPSRARLLLEGYQTVAPLTMGELWAFPAMLRVAVLEDLAVSGASLVGYPFRERTELHPPLREFREIPPEDRIPAGIGSLRTIDAEEWLDFFEETSLVERALRQRDPSGVYARMDPETRDRYRKAVERLSRRSERREEEVARAACRVAAEADGDAREGHVGHHLIGPGKGDFEARIGARPPFLTRVARGLSRASIPLYLISLGALTAVVLAGILYPAVRTGGSPGALLGAGLVALVPAITVAVAVVNRVVTGLLPPGVLPKMEYGASIPPERGAVVAVPALLTRRGDARALARQLELNYLGNVDPSLRFVLLTDFADAEEARLPEDRALLEEAREEVRRLNAIHGAPGHEPFLLLHRPRTWNPRQGCWMGRERKRGKLSELNRLVLGEGPTELSAEVGEDSDLRGARYVLTLDADTFLPQGAAARLIGTLDHPLNRPELDETGRLVSGYTVLQPRIETFSPRGPATWFGRVYGADAGLDLYSRAVSDVYQDLFGTGIFAGKGVYHVEAFSGTLRARVPDDALL
;
A
#
# COMPACT_ATOMS: atom_id res chain seq x y z
N MET A 1 11.05 -32.85 -33.02
CA MET A 1 11.87 -31.85 -33.74
C MET A 1 11.49 -30.39 -33.45
N VAL A 2 10.61 -30.09 -32.48
CA VAL A 2 10.07 -28.72 -32.21
C VAL A 2 10.88 -27.92 -31.17
N ARG A 3 11.87 -28.52 -30.48
CA ARG A 3 12.66 -27.81 -29.44
C ARG A 3 13.91 -27.07 -29.95
N LEU A 4 14.32 -27.26 -31.21
CA LEU A 4 15.56 -26.68 -31.74
C LEU A 4 15.37 -25.31 -32.41
N SER A 5 14.19 -24.98 -32.95
CA SER A 5 13.95 -23.67 -33.58
C SER A 5 13.83 -22.53 -32.56
N ASP A 6 13.19 -22.79 -31.41
CA ASP A 6 12.97 -21.78 -30.35
C ASP A 6 14.29 -21.33 -29.68
N GLN A 7 15.25 -22.25 -29.46
CA GLN A 7 16.55 -21.90 -28.89
C GLN A 7 17.39 -20.99 -29.81
N THR A 8 17.37 -21.23 -31.12
CA THR A 8 18.02 -20.34 -32.11
C THR A 8 17.42 -18.95 -32.14
N GLY A 9 16.08 -18.84 -32.00
CA GLY A 9 15.37 -17.57 -31.93
C GLY A 9 15.71 -16.77 -30.67
N ARG A 10 15.70 -17.43 -29.49
CA ARG A 10 16.06 -16.83 -28.20
C ARG A 10 17.47 -16.23 -28.20
N HIS A 11 18.46 -17.01 -28.62
CA HIS A 11 19.84 -16.54 -28.70
C HIS A 11 20.04 -15.43 -29.75
N SER A 12 19.17 -15.33 -30.75
CA SER A 12 19.21 -14.24 -31.72
C SER A 12 18.79 -12.91 -31.10
N LEU A 13 17.67 -12.88 -30.38
CA LEU A 13 17.12 -11.67 -29.75
C LEU A 13 18.01 -11.12 -28.63
N GLU A 14 18.55 -11.99 -27.78
CA GLU A 14 19.48 -11.57 -26.75
C GLU A 14 20.77 -10.98 -27.34
N ARG A 15 21.26 -11.53 -28.46
CA ARG A 15 22.43 -10.99 -29.17
C ARG A 15 22.12 -9.65 -29.80
N LEU A 16 20.93 -9.48 -30.37
CA LEU A 16 20.46 -8.20 -30.91
C LEU A 16 20.41 -7.14 -29.79
N GLY A 17 19.82 -7.47 -28.64
CA GLY A 17 19.78 -6.59 -27.47
C GLY A 17 21.18 -6.17 -27.02
N ARG A 18 22.11 -7.13 -26.91
CA ARG A 18 23.53 -6.86 -26.59
C ARG A 18 24.22 -5.96 -27.62
N ALA A 19 23.96 -6.18 -28.90
CA ALA A 19 24.55 -5.38 -29.97
C ALA A 19 24.06 -3.93 -29.92
N LEU A 20 22.76 -3.71 -29.69
CA LEU A 20 22.18 -2.38 -29.50
C LEU A 20 22.77 -1.67 -28.29
N ALA A 21 22.86 -2.36 -27.16
CA ALA A 21 23.40 -1.79 -25.93
C ALA A 21 24.85 -1.32 -26.05
N ARG A 22 25.66 -1.96 -26.90
CA ARG A 22 27.03 -1.53 -27.20
C ARG A 22 27.11 -0.30 -28.11
N ARG A 23 26.09 -0.07 -28.93
CA ARG A 23 26.00 1.07 -29.86
C ARG A 23 25.36 2.30 -29.22
N HIS A 24 24.48 2.09 -28.25
CA HIS A 24 23.73 3.15 -27.59
C HIS A 24 24.60 3.90 -26.58
N GLU A 25 24.88 5.16 -26.88
CA GLU A 25 25.46 6.12 -25.93
C GLU A 25 24.35 6.99 -25.36
N LEU A 26 24.38 7.31 -24.07
CA LEU A 26 23.35 8.14 -23.43
C LEU A 26 23.77 9.61 -23.37
N GLU A 27 22.82 10.51 -23.54
CA GLU A 27 23.03 11.93 -23.27
C GLU A 27 23.25 12.17 -21.77
N PRO A 28 24.27 12.96 -21.37
CA PRO A 28 24.56 13.21 -19.95
C PRO A 28 23.44 13.96 -19.22
N ARG A 29 22.62 14.72 -19.94
CA ARG A 29 21.49 15.48 -19.38
C ARG A 29 20.33 15.48 -20.36
N PRO A 30 19.10 15.20 -19.91
CA PRO A 30 17.92 15.31 -20.77
C PRO A 30 17.72 16.77 -21.20
N PRO A 31 17.34 17.03 -22.46
CA PRO A 31 17.12 18.38 -22.96
C PRO A 31 15.91 19.02 -22.25
N ARG A 32 16.00 20.33 -21.95
CA ARG A 32 14.99 21.09 -21.18
C ARG A 32 13.56 21.03 -21.76
N LEU A 33 13.40 20.62 -23.02
CA LEU A 33 12.13 20.56 -23.75
C LEU A 33 11.68 19.14 -24.11
N ALA A 34 12.34 18.09 -23.57
CA ALA A 34 12.04 16.69 -23.87
C ALA A 34 10.54 16.34 -23.73
N GLY A 35 9.88 16.80 -22.66
CA GLY A 35 8.45 16.58 -22.44
C GLY A 35 7.53 17.18 -23.51
N ARG A 36 7.96 18.29 -24.15
CA ARG A 36 7.20 18.89 -25.26
C ARG A 36 7.35 18.08 -26.55
N LEU A 37 8.46 17.37 -26.73
CA LEU A 37 8.68 16.50 -27.88
C LEU A 37 7.72 15.31 -27.86
N GLY A 38 7.51 14.68 -26.70
CA GLY A 38 6.54 13.59 -26.54
C GLY A 38 5.11 14.03 -26.90
N ARG A 39 4.66 15.17 -26.35
CA ARG A 39 3.34 15.76 -26.72
C ARG A 39 3.24 16.16 -28.19
N ARG A 40 4.34 16.59 -28.80
CA ARG A 40 4.35 16.89 -30.24
C ARG A 40 4.17 15.61 -31.04
N ARG A 41 4.89 14.53 -30.71
CA ARG A 41 4.74 13.22 -31.37
C ARG A 41 3.31 12.72 -31.29
N LEU A 42 2.69 12.74 -30.11
CA LEU A 42 1.33 12.25 -29.96
C LEU A 42 0.33 13.04 -30.81
N ARG A 43 0.42 14.38 -30.82
CA ARG A 43 -0.42 15.24 -31.68
C ARG A 43 -0.19 15.01 -33.16
N VAL A 44 1.04 14.73 -33.55
CA VAL A 44 1.38 14.36 -34.94
C VAL A 44 0.70 13.04 -35.29
N LEU A 45 0.82 12.02 -34.44
CA LEU A 45 0.19 10.72 -34.65
C LEU A 45 -1.33 10.83 -34.77
N GLU A 46 -1.97 11.57 -33.87
CA GLU A 46 -3.39 11.89 -33.91
C GLU A 46 -3.76 12.54 -35.25
N SER A 47 -3.08 13.63 -35.62
CA SER A 47 -3.36 14.36 -36.86
C SER A 47 -3.13 13.51 -38.12
N VAL A 48 -2.12 12.64 -38.12
CA VAL A 48 -1.87 11.73 -39.24
C VAL A 48 -3.00 10.71 -39.33
N HIS A 49 -3.40 10.10 -38.23
CA HIS A 49 -4.48 9.12 -38.23
C HIS A 49 -5.82 9.73 -38.66
N GLU A 50 -6.18 10.91 -38.13
CA GLU A 50 -7.37 11.66 -38.55
C GLU A 50 -7.37 11.94 -40.06
N LYS A 51 -6.24 12.36 -40.64
CA LYS A 51 -6.15 12.63 -42.08
C LYS A 51 -6.20 11.37 -42.93
N LEU A 52 -5.67 10.25 -42.44
CA LEU A 52 -5.78 8.96 -43.12
C LEU A 52 -7.25 8.52 -43.19
N LEU A 53 -7.98 8.68 -42.09
CA LEU A 53 -9.42 8.39 -42.03
C LEU A 53 -10.21 9.31 -42.95
N GLU A 54 -9.97 10.63 -42.89
CA GLU A 54 -10.62 11.61 -43.77
C GLU A 54 -10.39 11.28 -45.24
N ARG A 55 -9.15 10.92 -45.61
CA ARG A 55 -8.81 10.56 -46.99
C ARG A 55 -9.41 9.23 -47.42
N ALA A 56 -9.48 8.25 -46.53
CA ALA A 56 -10.16 6.98 -46.80
C ALA A 56 -11.66 7.20 -47.03
N LEU A 57 -12.30 8.06 -46.22
CA LEU A 57 -13.73 8.39 -46.34
C LEU A 57 -14.03 9.27 -47.58
N THR A 58 -13.18 10.23 -47.92
CA THR A 58 -13.40 11.18 -49.03
C THR A 58 -12.94 10.67 -50.39
N GLY A 59 -11.93 9.79 -50.44
CA GLY A 59 -11.47 9.12 -51.67
C GLY A 59 -12.48 8.10 -52.24
N SER A 60 -13.53 7.76 -51.47
CA SER A 60 -14.49 6.69 -51.74
C SER A 60 -15.57 7.01 -52.80
N SER A 61 -15.43 8.06 -53.61
CA SER A 61 -16.44 8.36 -54.64
C SER A 61 -16.28 7.54 -55.93
N ALA A 62 -15.19 6.76 -56.11
CA ALA A 62 -15.02 5.95 -57.33
C ALA A 62 -14.14 4.67 -57.23
N GLU A 63 -13.32 4.47 -56.19
CA GLU A 63 -12.45 3.28 -56.06
C GLU A 63 -12.73 2.50 -54.77
N ILE A 64 -12.79 1.17 -54.87
CA ILE A 64 -12.90 0.24 -53.72
C ILE A 64 -11.62 0.40 -52.87
N LEU A 65 -11.77 0.73 -51.59
CA LEU A 65 -10.64 0.79 -50.66
C LEU A 65 -9.91 -0.56 -50.62
N PRO A 66 -8.57 -0.59 -50.58
CA PRO A 66 -7.83 -1.82 -50.32
C PRO A 66 -8.32 -2.46 -49.01
N ALA A 67 -8.50 -3.78 -48.97
CA ALA A 67 -8.98 -4.49 -47.78
C ALA A 67 -8.19 -4.15 -46.48
N PRO A 68 -6.86 -3.93 -46.50
CA PRO A 68 -6.14 -3.48 -45.30
C PRO A 68 -6.49 -2.05 -44.85
N ALA A 69 -6.93 -1.18 -45.76
CA ALA A 69 -7.40 0.17 -45.43
C ALA A 69 -8.82 0.14 -44.83
N GLU A 70 -9.68 -0.74 -45.33
CA GLU A 70 -11.00 -1.02 -44.73
C GLU A 70 -10.83 -1.60 -43.31
N TRP A 71 -9.91 -2.55 -43.13
CA TRP A 71 -9.58 -3.10 -41.82
C TRP A 71 -9.11 -2.03 -40.81
N LEU A 72 -8.34 -1.05 -41.27
CA LEU A 72 -7.90 0.07 -40.43
C LEU A 72 -9.09 0.94 -39.97
N LEU A 73 -10.07 1.17 -40.84
CA LEU A 73 -11.30 1.90 -40.53
C LEU A 73 -12.16 1.14 -39.50
N ASP A 74 -12.35 -0.16 -39.71
CA ASP A 74 -13.13 -1.01 -38.80
C ASP A 74 -12.53 -1.04 -37.38
N ASN A 75 -11.21 -0.87 -37.28
CA ASN A 75 -10.46 -0.92 -36.02
C ASN A 75 -10.02 0.46 -35.51
N GLN A 76 -10.59 1.56 -36.02
CA GLN A 76 -10.25 2.93 -35.61
C GLN A 76 -10.37 3.14 -34.08
N HIS A 77 -11.36 2.52 -33.45
CA HIS A 77 -11.59 2.63 -32.00
C HIS A 77 -10.36 2.17 -31.18
N LEU A 78 -9.66 1.12 -31.60
CA LEU A 78 -8.45 0.62 -30.92
C LEU A 78 -7.29 1.62 -31.03
N ILE A 79 -7.22 2.36 -32.13
CA ILE A 79 -6.19 3.38 -32.34
C ILE A 79 -6.45 4.59 -31.46
N LEU A 80 -7.72 5.03 -31.37
CA LEU A 80 -8.11 6.13 -30.48
C LEU A 80 -7.89 5.77 -29.01
N GLU A 81 -8.27 4.57 -28.61
CA GLU A 81 -8.04 4.04 -27.26
C GLU A 81 -6.55 3.98 -26.93
N ALA A 82 -5.73 3.45 -27.84
CA ALA A 82 -4.27 3.41 -27.66
C ALA A 82 -3.64 4.81 -27.55
N LEU A 83 -4.14 5.80 -28.30
CA LEU A 83 -3.68 7.19 -28.21
C LEU A 83 -4.05 7.82 -26.85
N GLU A 84 -5.23 7.52 -26.34
CA GLU A 84 -5.69 7.98 -25.02
C GLU A 84 -4.87 7.34 -23.89
N GLN A 85 -4.70 6.02 -23.90
CA GLN A 85 -3.84 5.30 -22.95
C GLN A 85 -2.41 5.84 -22.94
N VAL A 86 -1.80 6.08 -24.12
CA VAL A 86 -0.47 6.69 -24.21
C VAL A 86 -0.43 8.08 -23.56
N ARG A 87 -1.50 8.87 -23.66
CA ARG A 87 -1.60 10.20 -23.04
C ARG A 87 -1.64 10.11 -21.51
N GLU A 88 -2.32 9.11 -20.97
CA GLU A 88 -2.44 8.85 -19.54
C GLU A 88 -1.13 8.29 -18.97
N ASP A 89 -0.54 7.30 -19.64
CA ASP A 89 0.64 6.56 -19.19
C ASP A 89 1.96 7.32 -19.39
N LEU A 90 2.03 8.24 -20.36
CA LEU A 90 3.23 9.05 -20.64
C LEU A 90 3.01 10.56 -20.45
N PRO A 91 2.77 11.05 -19.21
CA PRO A 91 2.75 12.48 -18.93
C PRO A 91 4.05 13.16 -19.38
N ALA A 92 3.96 14.40 -19.86
CA ALA A 92 5.12 15.14 -20.39
C ALA A 92 6.31 15.24 -19.41
N ARG A 93 6.03 15.28 -18.09
CA ARG A 93 7.08 15.26 -17.07
C ARG A 93 7.80 13.91 -17.06
N PHE A 94 7.07 12.80 -17.02
CA PHE A 94 7.62 11.46 -17.02
C PHE A 94 8.42 11.19 -18.30
N TYR A 95 7.85 11.51 -19.48
CA TYR A 95 8.55 11.41 -20.76
C TYR A 95 9.86 12.23 -20.80
N GLY A 96 9.88 13.37 -20.12
CA GLY A 96 11.06 14.24 -20.03
C GLY A 96 12.17 13.71 -19.10
N GLU A 97 11.85 12.78 -18.20
CA GLU A 97 12.81 12.15 -17.28
C GLU A 97 13.50 10.91 -17.89
N LEU A 98 13.01 10.40 -19.03
CA LEU A 98 13.55 9.18 -19.66
C LEU A 98 14.95 9.40 -20.27
N PRO A 99 15.90 8.44 -20.09
CA PRO A 99 17.22 8.48 -20.71
C PRO A 99 17.16 8.49 -22.24
N ARG A 100 18.00 9.32 -22.85
CA ARG A 100 18.02 9.57 -24.31
C ARG A 100 19.33 9.18 -24.94
N LEU A 101 19.27 8.78 -26.21
CA LEU A 101 20.45 8.41 -26.98
C LEU A 101 21.20 9.64 -27.53
N ALA A 102 22.52 9.64 -27.40
CA ALA A 102 23.42 10.59 -28.02
C ALA A 102 23.76 10.13 -29.45
N GLY A 103 23.76 11.05 -30.44
CA GLY A 103 24.28 10.77 -31.78
C GLY A 103 23.47 11.33 -32.96
N ARG A 104 24.06 11.31 -34.16
CA ARG A 104 23.53 11.99 -35.36
C ARG A 104 22.33 11.27 -36.04
N GLY A 105 22.07 9.99 -35.77
CA GLY A 105 21.03 9.18 -36.43
C GLY A 105 19.72 8.99 -35.65
N SER A 106 19.75 9.13 -34.33
CA SER A 106 18.62 8.98 -33.40
C SER A 106 18.57 10.14 -32.42
N ARG A 107 18.76 11.36 -32.94
CA ARG A 107 18.86 12.58 -32.13
C ARG A 107 17.65 12.70 -31.22
N ASP A 108 17.88 12.86 -29.92
CA ASP A 108 16.84 13.21 -28.94
C ASP A 108 15.72 12.16 -28.78
N GLU A 109 15.98 10.86 -28.97
CA GLU A 109 14.97 9.83 -28.69
C GLU A 109 15.20 9.13 -27.35
N PRO A 110 14.14 8.86 -26.57
CA PRO A 110 14.24 7.96 -25.43
C PRO A 110 14.78 6.61 -25.87
N ARG A 111 15.79 6.09 -25.16
CA ARG A 111 16.38 4.78 -25.45
C ARG A 111 15.31 3.67 -25.47
N VAL A 112 14.42 3.69 -24.49
CA VAL A 112 13.28 2.76 -24.38
C VAL A 112 12.39 2.78 -25.63
N PHE A 113 12.19 3.94 -26.25
CA PHE A 113 11.39 4.05 -27.47
C PHE A 113 12.08 3.35 -28.66
N VAL A 114 13.40 3.51 -28.78
CA VAL A 114 14.17 2.80 -29.82
C VAL A 114 14.10 1.28 -29.62
N LEU A 115 14.14 0.80 -28.37
CA LEU A 115 13.96 -0.62 -28.07
C LEU A 115 12.55 -1.12 -28.42
N ALA A 116 11.52 -0.34 -28.12
CA ALA A 116 10.15 -0.66 -28.49
C ALA A 116 9.99 -0.74 -30.03
N ARG A 117 10.58 0.21 -30.77
CA ARG A 117 10.60 0.16 -32.24
C ARG A 117 11.30 -1.10 -32.75
N VAL A 118 12.45 -1.46 -32.20
CA VAL A 118 13.13 -2.70 -32.58
C VAL A 118 12.25 -3.92 -32.32
N ALA A 119 11.57 -3.99 -31.18
CA ALA A 119 10.68 -5.10 -30.85
C ALA A 119 9.53 -5.23 -31.86
N VAL A 120 8.90 -4.12 -32.25
CA VAL A 120 7.83 -4.10 -33.28
C VAL A 120 8.37 -4.51 -34.65
N GLN A 121 9.52 -3.97 -35.07
CA GLN A 121 10.08 -4.23 -36.40
C GLN A 121 10.60 -5.67 -36.54
N GLU A 122 11.17 -6.25 -35.47
CA GLU A 122 11.66 -7.64 -35.47
C GLU A 122 10.52 -8.64 -35.64
N GLY A 123 9.38 -8.41 -34.99
CA GLY A 123 8.16 -9.19 -35.17
C GLY A 123 7.36 -8.84 -36.41
N GLY A 124 7.86 -7.92 -37.25
CA GLY A 124 7.23 -7.53 -38.50
C GLY A 124 5.92 -6.74 -38.35
N GLY A 125 5.79 -5.97 -37.27
CA GLY A 125 4.56 -5.27 -36.89
C GLY A 125 3.77 -5.99 -35.80
N ALA A 126 4.01 -7.31 -35.61
CA ALA A 126 3.43 -8.09 -34.53
C ALA A 126 4.29 -7.99 -33.26
N VAL A 127 3.68 -7.59 -32.14
CA VAL A 127 4.31 -7.52 -30.83
C VAL A 127 4.06 -8.82 -30.08
N ASP A 128 5.15 -9.42 -29.61
CA ASP A 128 5.16 -10.55 -28.69
C ASP A 128 5.90 -10.12 -27.41
N PRO A 129 5.20 -10.00 -26.26
CA PRO A 129 5.80 -9.63 -24.99
C PRO A 129 6.96 -10.53 -24.57
N SER A 130 6.88 -11.85 -24.83
CA SER A 130 7.94 -12.79 -24.50
C SER A 130 9.22 -12.53 -25.31
N ARG A 131 9.08 -12.20 -26.59
CA ARG A 131 10.23 -11.82 -27.45
C ARG A 131 10.80 -10.46 -27.05
N ALA A 132 9.93 -9.50 -26.76
CA ALA A 132 10.34 -8.18 -26.29
C ALA A 132 11.15 -8.28 -24.99
N ARG A 133 10.72 -9.14 -24.05
CA ARG A 133 11.47 -9.45 -22.83
C ARG A 133 12.89 -9.95 -23.13
N LEU A 134 13.05 -10.95 -24.00
CA LEU A 134 14.38 -11.49 -24.36
C LEU A 134 15.32 -10.42 -24.96
N LEU A 135 14.77 -9.51 -25.77
CA LEU A 135 15.51 -8.37 -26.29
C LEU A 135 15.99 -7.45 -25.15
N LEU A 136 15.11 -7.11 -24.21
CA LEU A 136 15.44 -6.26 -23.06
C LEU A 136 16.43 -6.96 -22.12
N GLU A 137 16.28 -8.26 -21.87
CA GLU A 137 17.21 -9.03 -21.04
C GLU A 137 18.62 -9.04 -21.67
N GLY A 138 18.72 -9.29 -22.98
CA GLY A 138 19.97 -9.17 -23.71
C GLY A 138 20.58 -7.78 -23.60
N TYR A 139 19.77 -6.73 -23.77
CA TYR A 139 20.20 -5.34 -23.64
C TYR A 139 20.79 -5.03 -22.25
N GLN A 140 20.07 -5.44 -21.20
CA GLN A 140 20.41 -5.18 -19.81
C GLN A 140 21.68 -5.92 -19.33
N THR A 141 22.15 -6.94 -20.05
CA THR A 141 23.46 -7.55 -19.77
C THR A 141 24.65 -6.62 -20.03
N VAL A 142 24.47 -5.59 -20.85
CA VAL A 142 25.51 -4.60 -21.19
C VAL A 142 25.16 -3.23 -20.59
N ALA A 143 23.93 -2.78 -20.75
CA ALA A 143 23.47 -1.49 -20.28
C ALA A 143 22.13 -1.62 -19.51
N PRO A 144 22.15 -1.54 -18.17
CA PRO A 144 20.95 -1.56 -17.34
C PRO A 144 19.92 -0.51 -17.76
N LEU A 145 18.65 -0.92 -17.76
CA LEU A 145 17.50 -0.05 -17.96
C LEU A 145 17.00 0.41 -16.58
N THR A 146 16.56 1.66 -16.48
CA THR A 146 15.92 2.14 -15.24
C THR A 146 14.53 1.55 -15.10
N MET A 147 14.00 1.49 -13.88
CA MET A 147 12.61 1.09 -13.64
C MET A 147 11.63 2.01 -14.38
N GLY A 148 11.95 3.31 -14.49
CA GLY A 148 11.17 4.26 -15.29
C GLY A 148 11.14 3.93 -16.78
N GLU A 149 12.25 3.44 -17.35
CA GLU A 149 12.25 2.95 -18.74
C GLU A 149 11.41 1.68 -18.89
N LEU A 150 11.49 0.74 -17.95
CA LEU A 150 10.69 -0.48 -18.02
C LEU A 150 9.18 -0.20 -17.90
N TRP A 151 8.78 0.72 -17.02
CA TRP A 151 7.37 1.15 -16.91
C TRP A 151 6.90 1.98 -18.12
N ALA A 152 7.81 2.69 -18.80
CA ALA A 152 7.46 3.40 -20.03
C ALA A 152 7.32 2.47 -21.24
N PHE A 153 7.89 1.27 -21.19
CA PHE A 153 7.98 0.35 -22.33
C PHE A 153 6.62 -0.02 -22.97
N PRO A 154 5.55 -0.31 -22.22
CA PRO A 154 4.23 -0.63 -22.80
C PRO A 154 3.69 0.51 -23.66
N ALA A 155 3.70 1.73 -23.11
CA ALA A 155 3.27 2.91 -23.82
C ALA A 155 4.19 3.23 -25.02
N MET A 156 5.49 2.93 -24.92
CA MET A 156 6.41 3.06 -26.06
C MET A 156 6.17 2.03 -27.15
N LEU A 157 5.74 0.81 -26.81
CA LEU A 157 5.27 -0.18 -27.79
C LEU A 157 4.03 0.32 -28.51
N ARG A 158 3.04 0.86 -27.77
CA ARG A 158 1.84 1.48 -28.37
C ARG A 158 2.24 2.59 -29.35
N VAL A 159 3.10 3.52 -28.93
CA VAL A 159 3.60 4.57 -29.82
C VAL A 159 4.30 3.98 -31.05
N ALA A 160 5.16 2.97 -30.88
CA ALA A 160 5.87 2.34 -32.00
C ALA A 160 4.93 1.63 -32.99
N VAL A 161 3.90 0.95 -32.49
CA VAL A 161 2.85 0.31 -33.31
C VAL A 161 2.01 1.37 -34.03
N LEU A 162 1.64 2.45 -33.34
CA LEU A 162 0.89 3.56 -33.94
C LEU A 162 1.70 4.27 -35.03
N GLU A 163 3.01 4.48 -34.83
CA GLU A 163 3.89 5.00 -35.89
C GLU A 163 3.93 4.04 -37.09
N ASP A 164 4.00 2.73 -36.86
CA ASP A 164 4.04 1.72 -37.93
C ASP A 164 2.73 1.64 -38.72
N LEU A 165 1.58 1.72 -38.03
CA LEU A 165 0.25 1.78 -38.63
C LEU A 165 0.06 3.07 -39.43
N ALA A 166 0.51 4.21 -38.91
CA ALA A 166 0.41 5.50 -39.59
C ALA A 166 1.24 5.52 -40.89
N VAL A 167 2.47 4.98 -40.85
CA VAL A 167 3.33 4.88 -42.04
C VAL A 167 2.73 3.91 -43.06
N SER A 168 2.31 2.72 -42.62
CA SER A 168 1.74 1.68 -43.50
C SER A 168 0.42 2.14 -44.14
N GLY A 169 -0.46 2.76 -43.36
CA GLY A 169 -1.72 3.33 -43.85
C GLY A 169 -1.50 4.46 -44.85
N ALA A 170 -0.54 5.36 -44.60
CA ALA A 170 -0.20 6.44 -45.53
C ALA A 170 0.28 5.93 -46.89
N SER A 171 1.10 4.86 -46.89
CA SER A 171 1.54 4.19 -48.11
C SER A 171 0.38 3.60 -48.92
N LEU A 172 -0.63 3.03 -48.27
CA LEU A 172 -1.79 2.42 -48.95
C LEU A 172 -2.74 3.44 -49.59
N VAL A 173 -3.02 4.55 -48.92
CA VAL A 173 -3.97 5.58 -49.40
C VAL A 173 -3.31 6.67 -50.26
N GLY A 174 -2.03 6.46 -50.63
CA GLY A 174 -1.24 7.42 -51.40
C GLY A 174 -1.15 8.80 -50.73
N TYR A 175 -1.11 8.85 -49.40
CA TYR A 175 -0.98 10.10 -48.66
C TYR A 175 0.50 10.55 -48.70
N PRO A 176 0.82 11.72 -49.29
CA PRO A 176 2.19 12.16 -49.48
C PRO A 176 2.79 12.57 -48.13
N PHE A 177 3.44 11.62 -47.46
CA PHE A 177 4.15 11.85 -46.21
C PHE A 177 5.48 12.59 -46.50
N ARG A 178 5.72 13.73 -45.86
CA ARG A 178 7.09 14.30 -45.84
C ARG A 178 7.93 13.48 -44.86
N GLU A 179 8.62 12.45 -45.37
CA GLU A 179 9.47 11.45 -44.69
C GLU A 179 10.47 11.95 -43.62
N ARG A 180 10.63 13.26 -43.39
CA ARG A 180 11.75 13.80 -42.58
C ARG A 180 11.41 14.80 -41.47
N THR A 181 10.17 14.89 -41.00
CA THR A 181 9.87 15.93 -39.99
C THR A 181 9.15 15.46 -38.72
N GLU A 182 8.52 14.28 -38.71
CA GLU A 182 7.48 13.99 -37.71
C GLU A 182 7.31 12.52 -37.24
N LEU A 183 7.47 11.49 -38.08
CA LEU A 183 7.41 10.06 -37.71
C LEU A 183 8.68 9.32 -38.19
N HIS A 184 9.04 8.20 -37.54
CA HIS A 184 10.25 7.46 -37.89
C HIS A 184 9.97 6.38 -38.95
N PRO A 185 10.73 6.34 -40.07
CA PRO A 185 10.59 5.27 -41.04
C PRO A 185 11.02 3.93 -40.44
N PRO A 186 10.53 2.79 -40.97
CA PRO A 186 10.98 1.45 -40.59
C PRO A 186 12.51 1.37 -40.52
N LEU A 187 13.01 0.64 -39.52
CA LEU A 187 14.46 0.48 -39.35
C LEU A 187 15.01 -0.33 -40.53
N ARG A 188 15.88 0.29 -41.35
CA ARG A 188 16.44 -0.29 -42.59
C ARG A 188 17.16 -1.64 -42.41
N GLU A 189 17.50 -1.99 -41.17
CA GLU A 189 18.16 -3.25 -40.82
C GLU A 189 17.20 -4.46 -40.80
N PHE A 190 15.88 -4.22 -40.86
CA PHE A 190 14.85 -5.25 -40.83
C PHE A 190 14.23 -5.47 -42.21
N ARG A 191 13.72 -6.68 -42.45
CA ARG A 191 13.07 -7.05 -43.71
C ARG A 191 11.85 -6.15 -43.95
N GLU A 192 11.77 -5.56 -45.15
CA GLU A 192 10.55 -4.86 -45.57
C GLU A 192 9.40 -5.86 -45.68
N ILE A 193 8.36 -5.60 -44.90
CA ILE A 193 7.12 -6.37 -44.92
C ILE A 193 6.07 -5.47 -45.58
N PRO A 194 5.28 -5.99 -46.52
CA PRO A 194 4.29 -5.19 -47.21
C PRO A 194 3.28 -4.56 -46.24
N PRO A 195 2.77 -3.34 -46.53
CA PRO A 195 1.78 -2.66 -45.70
C PRO A 195 0.52 -3.50 -45.42
N GLU A 196 0.12 -4.35 -46.37
CA GLU A 196 -1.03 -5.25 -46.24
C GLU A 196 -0.93 -6.26 -45.09
N ASP A 197 0.28 -6.72 -44.77
CA ASP A 197 0.52 -7.65 -43.66
C ASP A 197 0.75 -6.91 -42.34
N ARG A 198 1.28 -5.68 -42.41
CA ARG A 198 1.63 -4.86 -41.23
C ARG A 198 0.41 -4.31 -40.50
N ILE A 199 -0.65 -3.93 -41.23
CA ILE A 199 -1.83 -3.34 -40.59
C ILE A 199 -2.55 -4.35 -39.68
N PRO A 200 -2.90 -5.57 -40.14
CA PRO A 200 -3.49 -6.58 -39.27
C PRO A 200 -2.58 -6.93 -38.09
N ALA A 201 -1.26 -7.03 -38.32
CA ALA A 201 -0.29 -7.29 -37.27
C ALA A 201 -0.24 -6.17 -36.21
N GLY A 202 -0.25 -4.90 -36.64
CA GLY A 202 -0.26 -3.74 -35.74
C GLY A 202 -1.56 -3.65 -34.92
N ILE A 203 -2.73 -3.89 -35.53
CA ILE A 203 -4.00 -3.96 -34.80
C ILE A 203 -4.00 -5.12 -33.78
N GLY A 204 -3.49 -6.29 -34.18
CA GLY A 204 -3.29 -7.42 -33.27
C GLY A 204 -2.37 -7.07 -32.11
N SER A 205 -1.28 -6.34 -32.37
CA SER A 205 -0.33 -5.87 -31.36
C SER A 205 -0.96 -4.96 -30.32
N LEU A 206 -1.84 -4.04 -30.71
CA LEU A 206 -2.54 -3.18 -29.73
C LEU A 206 -3.33 -4.04 -28.74
N ARG A 207 -4.07 -5.03 -29.24
CA ARG A 207 -4.82 -5.97 -28.38
C ARG A 207 -3.90 -6.82 -27.51
N THR A 208 -2.78 -7.30 -28.05
CA THR A 208 -1.79 -8.07 -27.28
C THR A 208 -1.19 -7.23 -26.16
N ILE A 209 -0.88 -5.96 -26.42
CA ILE A 209 -0.35 -5.04 -25.43
C ILE A 209 -1.39 -4.79 -24.32
N ASP A 210 -2.67 -4.69 -24.65
CA ASP A 210 -3.73 -4.45 -23.66
C ASP A 210 -4.07 -5.69 -22.83
N ALA A 211 -3.87 -6.90 -23.37
CA ALA A 211 -4.11 -8.15 -22.66
C ALA A 211 -2.95 -8.58 -21.74
N GLU A 212 -1.79 -7.94 -21.82
CA GLU A 212 -0.60 -8.31 -21.05
C GLU A 212 -0.63 -7.73 -19.63
N GLU A 213 -0.35 -8.58 -18.63
CA GLU A 213 -0.16 -8.15 -17.23
C GLU A 213 1.22 -7.50 -17.06
N TRP A 214 1.32 -6.20 -17.37
CA TRP A 214 2.59 -5.47 -17.40
C TRP A 214 3.34 -5.42 -16.07
N LEU A 215 2.66 -5.66 -14.95
CA LEU A 215 3.32 -5.81 -13.65
C LEU A 215 4.21 -7.06 -13.63
N ASP A 216 3.72 -8.20 -14.12
CA ASP A 216 4.50 -9.43 -14.19
C ASP A 216 5.68 -9.28 -15.15
N PHE A 217 5.43 -8.68 -16.32
CA PHE A 217 6.50 -8.33 -17.27
C PHE A 217 7.60 -7.47 -16.62
N PHE A 218 7.20 -6.45 -15.84
CA PHE A 218 8.14 -5.59 -15.12
C PHE A 218 8.93 -6.38 -14.07
N GLU A 219 8.28 -7.22 -13.27
CA GLU A 219 8.93 -7.97 -12.20
C GLU A 219 9.95 -8.98 -12.70
N GLU A 220 9.68 -9.61 -13.84
CA GLU A 220 10.61 -10.53 -14.49
C GLU A 220 11.81 -9.81 -15.12
N THR A 221 11.59 -8.63 -15.71
CA THR A 221 12.60 -7.90 -16.48
C THR A 221 13.46 -6.97 -15.62
N SER A 222 12.95 -6.48 -14.49
CA SER A 222 13.61 -5.50 -13.63
C SER A 222 14.81 -6.08 -12.88
N LEU A 223 16.00 -5.51 -13.13
CA LEU A 223 17.21 -5.86 -12.38
C LEU A 223 17.13 -5.47 -10.90
N VAL A 224 16.35 -4.44 -10.57
CA VAL A 224 16.11 -4.01 -9.17
C VAL A 224 15.23 -5.04 -8.47
N GLU A 225 14.10 -5.43 -9.07
CA GLU A 225 13.20 -6.44 -8.52
C GLU A 225 13.95 -7.77 -8.32
N ARG A 226 14.70 -8.21 -9.34
CA ARG A 226 15.53 -9.42 -9.29
C ARG A 226 16.58 -9.34 -8.18
N ALA A 227 17.24 -8.19 -8.01
CA ALA A 227 18.23 -8.00 -6.95
C ALA A 227 17.59 -8.08 -5.56
N LEU A 228 16.47 -7.39 -5.33
CA LEU A 228 15.78 -7.38 -4.04
C LEU A 228 15.17 -8.75 -3.71
N ARG A 229 14.54 -9.44 -4.68
CA ARG A 229 13.98 -10.79 -4.47
C ARG A 229 15.04 -11.85 -4.19
N GLN A 230 16.16 -11.84 -4.91
CA GLN A 230 17.16 -12.91 -4.84
C GLN A 230 18.24 -12.69 -3.77
N ARG A 231 18.53 -11.42 -3.42
CA ARG A 231 19.65 -11.08 -2.54
C ARG A 231 19.21 -10.50 -1.20
N ASP A 232 17.91 -10.36 -0.93
CA ASP A 232 17.43 -10.03 0.41
C ASP A 232 17.77 -11.17 1.37
N PRO A 233 18.70 -10.97 2.33
CA PRO A 233 19.15 -12.03 3.23
C PRO A 233 18.03 -12.52 4.15
N SER A 234 17.03 -11.67 4.42
CA SER A 234 15.87 -12.04 5.23
C SER A 234 14.81 -12.86 4.48
N GLY A 235 14.85 -12.88 3.14
CA GLY A 235 13.82 -13.51 2.30
C GLY A 235 12.41 -12.95 2.55
N VAL A 236 12.30 -11.70 3.03
CA VAL A 236 11.02 -11.07 3.39
C VAL A 236 10.47 -10.29 2.19
N TYR A 237 11.33 -9.64 1.40
CA TYR A 237 10.93 -8.78 0.28
C TYR A 237 9.94 -9.47 -0.68
N ALA A 238 10.21 -10.72 -1.07
CA ALA A 238 9.36 -11.46 -2.00
C ALA A 238 7.97 -11.81 -1.43
N ARG A 239 7.79 -11.74 -0.10
CA ARG A 239 6.55 -12.03 0.62
C ARG A 239 5.81 -10.76 1.06
N MET A 240 6.25 -9.59 0.60
CA MET A 240 5.60 -8.32 0.90
C MET A 240 4.47 -8.02 -0.07
N ASP A 241 3.51 -7.22 0.37
CA ASP A 241 2.45 -6.74 -0.50
C ASP A 241 3.00 -5.88 -1.65
N PRO A 242 2.30 -5.85 -2.80
CA PRO A 242 2.77 -5.11 -3.98
C PRO A 242 3.04 -3.63 -3.70
N GLU A 243 2.22 -3.00 -2.84
CA GLU A 243 2.39 -1.60 -2.44
C GLU A 243 3.71 -1.37 -1.66
N THR A 244 4.06 -2.26 -0.74
CA THR A 244 5.33 -2.15 0.01
C THR A 244 6.52 -2.40 -0.91
N ARG A 245 6.45 -3.40 -1.79
CA ARG A 245 7.51 -3.67 -2.79
C ARG A 245 7.73 -2.47 -3.70
N ASP A 246 6.65 -1.87 -4.21
CA ASP A 246 6.72 -0.64 -5.00
C ASP A 246 7.36 0.52 -4.23
N ARG A 247 7.01 0.69 -2.95
CA ARG A 247 7.63 1.73 -2.11
C ARG A 247 9.15 1.52 -1.94
N TYR A 248 9.61 0.28 -1.87
CA TYR A 248 11.03 -0.04 -1.77
C TYR A 248 11.74 0.24 -3.10
N ARG A 249 11.12 -0.13 -4.23
CA ARG A 249 11.58 0.24 -5.58
C ARG A 249 11.69 1.76 -5.75
N LYS A 250 10.65 2.51 -5.37
CA LYS A 250 10.68 3.99 -5.35
C LYS A 250 11.71 4.57 -4.39
N ALA A 251 12.09 3.86 -3.33
CA ALA A 251 13.19 4.28 -2.47
C ALA A 251 14.54 4.11 -3.17
N VAL A 252 14.77 2.97 -3.83
CA VAL A 252 15.96 2.70 -4.65
C VAL A 252 16.12 3.75 -5.75
N GLU A 253 15.06 4.05 -6.51
CA GLU A 253 15.08 5.07 -7.55
C GLU A 253 15.48 6.45 -6.99
N ARG A 254 14.85 6.89 -5.90
CA ARG A 254 15.16 8.18 -5.26
C ARG A 254 16.59 8.26 -4.74
N LEU A 255 17.14 7.15 -4.26
CA LEU A 255 18.52 7.06 -3.79
C LEU A 255 19.50 7.08 -4.97
N SER A 256 19.21 6.33 -6.03
CA SER A 256 19.99 6.32 -7.27
C SER A 256 20.08 7.72 -7.89
N ARG A 257 18.95 8.42 -8.06
CA ARG A 257 18.90 9.81 -8.59
C ARG A 257 19.72 10.82 -7.78
N ARG A 258 20.09 10.49 -6.53
CA ARG A 258 20.85 11.36 -5.60
C ARG A 258 22.27 10.86 -5.35
N SER A 259 22.66 9.79 -6.00
CA SER A 259 23.99 9.18 -5.93
C SER A 259 24.58 9.09 -7.34
N GLU A 260 25.86 8.74 -7.44
CA GLU A 260 26.48 8.42 -8.74
C GLU A 260 26.26 6.95 -9.14
N ARG A 261 25.42 6.22 -8.39
CA ARG A 261 25.16 4.79 -8.58
C ARG A 261 23.85 4.55 -9.33
N ARG A 262 23.84 3.47 -10.11
CA ARG A 262 22.65 3.01 -10.84
C ARG A 262 21.65 2.34 -9.89
N GLU A 263 20.40 2.20 -10.31
CA GLU A 263 19.32 1.68 -9.48
C GLU A 263 19.60 0.24 -8.99
N GLU A 264 20.08 -0.63 -9.88
CA GLU A 264 20.43 -2.01 -9.54
C GLU A 264 21.65 -2.09 -8.60
N GLU A 265 22.58 -1.13 -8.69
CA GLU A 265 23.73 -1.05 -7.79
C GLU A 265 23.31 -0.62 -6.39
N VAL A 266 22.37 0.32 -6.29
CA VAL A 266 21.76 0.73 -5.00
C VAL A 266 21.00 -0.43 -4.37
N ALA A 267 20.20 -1.16 -5.14
CA ALA A 267 19.48 -2.35 -4.64
C ALA A 267 20.44 -3.41 -4.11
N ARG A 268 21.50 -3.74 -4.87
CA ARG A 268 22.55 -4.68 -4.43
C ARG A 268 23.33 -4.17 -3.21
N ALA A 269 23.60 -2.87 -3.13
CA ALA A 269 24.25 -2.28 -1.96
C ALA A 269 23.38 -2.39 -0.72
N ALA A 270 22.07 -2.14 -0.82
CA ALA A 270 21.14 -2.30 0.30
C ALA A 270 21.10 -3.76 0.80
N CYS A 271 21.06 -4.72 -0.13
CA CYS A 271 21.12 -6.15 0.22
C CYS A 271 22.44 -6.55 0.89
N ARG A 272 23.58 -6.01 0.43
CA ARG A 272 24.88 -6.27 1.06
C ARG A 272 24.95 -5.73 2.49
N VAL A 273 24.51 -4.49 2.69
CA VAL A 273 24.50 -3.87 4.03
C VAL A 273 23.56 -4.64 4.97
N ALA A 274 22.40 -5.09 4.47
CA ALA A 274 21.51 -5.95 5.24
C ALA A 274 22.19 -7.30 5.60
N ALA A 275 22.99 -7.87 4.68
CA ALA A 275 23.69 -9.14 4.94
C ALA A 275 24.87 -9.02 5.92
N GLU A 276 25.35 -7.80 6.18
CA GLU A 276 26.39 -7.52 7.19
C GLU A 276 25.83 -7.48 8.62
N ALA A 277 24.51 -7.46 8.80
CA ALA A 277 23.89 -7.40 10.13
C ALA A 277 24.03 -8.73 10.87
N ASP A 278 24.56 -8.68 12.09
CA ASP A 278 24.90 -9.84 12.92
C ASP A 278 23.67 -10.38 13.68
N GLY A 279 22.79 -11.07 12.97
CA GLY A 279 21.67 -11.82 13.57
C GLY A 279 20.42 -11.02 13.96
N ASP A 280 20.45 -9.68 13.90
CA ASP A 280 19.26 -8.86 14.08
C ASP A 280 18.34 -8.97 12.85
N ALA A 281 17.13 -9.53 13.05
CA ALA A 281 16.15 -9.73 11.99
C ALA A 281 15.65 -8.42 11.34
N ARG A 282 15.71 -7.30 12.06
CA ARG A 282 15.30 -5.98 11.58
C ARG A 282 16.42 -5.32 10.79
N GLU A 283 17.65 -5.29 11.30
CA GLU A 283 18.79 -4.71 10.57
C GLU A 283 19.20 -5.58 9.38
N GLY A 284 19.03 -6.90 9.51
CA GLY A 284 19.17 -7.89 8.45
C GLY A 284 18.10 -7.78 7.36
N HIS A 285 17.12 -6.90 7.50
CA HIS A 285 16.08 -6.71 6.49
C HIS A 285 16.40 -5.51 5.58
N VAL A 286 16.34 -5.70 4.26
CA VAL A 286 16.66 -4.63 3.28
C VAL A 286 15.84 -3.34 3.46
N GLY A 287 14.61 -3.44 3.95
CA GLY A 287 13.75 -2.30 4.22
C GLY A 287 14.29 -1.34 5.29
N HIS A 288 15.07 -1.85 6.24
CA HIS A 288 15.69 -1.03 7.30
C HIS A 288 16.59 0.05 6.69
N HIS A 289 17.32 -0.31 5.63
CA HIS A 289 18.28 0.56 4.95
C HIS A 289 17.62 1.42 3.86
N LEU A 290 16.51 0.97 3.27
CA LEU A 290 15.83 1.72 2.19
C LEU A 290 14.81 2.75 2.70
N ILE A 291 13.99 2.36 3.67
CA ILE A 291 12.87 3.17 4.18
C ILE A 291 12.84 3.31 5.70
N GLY A 292 13.57 2.47 6.43
CA GLY A 292 13.60 2.44 7.89
C GLY A 292 14.65 3.35 8.53
N PRO A 293 14.94 3.14 9.84
CA PRO A 293 15.86 3.98 10.62
C PRO A 293 17.29 4.05 10.06
N GLY A 294 17.84 2.93 9.57
CA GLY A 294 19.20 2.86 9.00
C GLY A 294 19.38 3.54 7.65
N LYS A 295 18.32 4.14 7.08
CA LYS A 295 18.39 4.88 5.83
C LYS A 295 19.43 6.01 5.84
N GLY A 296 19.58 6.70 6.97
CA GLY A 296 20.57 7.79 7.08
C GLY A 296 22.01 7.30 6.86
N ASP A 297 22.34 6.16 7.47
CA ASP A 297 23.67 5.56 7.36
C ASP A 297 23.88 4.94 5.98
N PHE A 298 22.84 4.31 5.42
CA PHE A 298 22.88 3.80 4.06
C PHE A 298 23.11 4.91 3.02
N GLU A 299 22.41 6.05 3.15
CA GLU A 299 22.62 7.24 2.31
C GLU A 299 24.07 7.70 2.33
N ALA A 300 24.70 7.75 3.51
CA ALA A 300 26.11 8.11 3.66
C ALA A 300 27.04 7.09 2.98
N ARG A 301 26.80 5.78 3.14
CA ARG A 301 27.61 4.71 2.53
C ARG A 301 27.59 4.71 1.01
N ILE A 302 26.46 5.06 0.39
CA ILE A 302 26.34 5.15 -1.08
C ILE A 302 26.67 6.53 -1.65
N GLY A 303 27.00 7.51 -0.79
CA GLY A 303 27.29 8.89 -1.19
C GLY A 303 26.05 9.68 -1.63
N ALA A 304 24.84 9.24 -1.26
CA ALA A 304 23.60 9.94 -1.61
C ALA A 304 23.41 11.17 -0.72
N ARG A 305 23.21 12.34 -1.33
CA ARG A 305 22.98 13.59 -0.57
C ARG A 305 21.49 13.89 -0.43
N PRO A 306 20.92 13.87 0.79
CA PRO A 306 19.52 14.23 1.00
C PRO A 306 19.30 15.74 0.79
N PRO A 307 18.09 16.14 0.31
CA PRO A 307 17.69 17.53 0.22
C PRO A 307 17.85 18.25 1.56
N PHE A 308 18.15 19.55 1.51
CA PHE A 308 18.29 20.36 2.73
C PHE A 308 17.05 20.27 3.63
N LEU A 309 15.86 20.41 3.05
CA LEU A 309 14.59 20.29 3.77
C LEU A 309 14.43 18.93 4.46
N THR A 310 14.92 17.84 3.85
CA THR A 310 14.89 16.50 4.47
C THR A 310 15.83 16.42 5.67
N ARG A 311 17.00 17.06 5.62
CA ARG A 311 17.92 17.12 6.76
C ARG A 311 17.32 17.91 7.92
N VAL A 312 16.70 19.06 7.63
CA VAL A 312 15.99 19.86 8.63
C VAL A 312 14.83 19.07 9.23
N ALA A 313 13.99 18.44 8.40
CA ALA A 313 12.87 17.62 8.86
C ALA A 313 13.31 16.46 9.77
N ARG A 314 14.40 15.74 9.41
CA ARG A 314 14.99 14.69 10.27
C ARG A 314 15.53 15.23 11.60
N GLY A 315 16.06 16.45 11.60
CA GLY A 315 16.51 17.12 12.81
C GLY A 315 15.33 17.50 13.72
N LEU A 316 14.28 18.07 13.14
CA LEU A 316 13.05 18.44 13.85
C LEU A 316 12.32 17.20 14.39
N SER A 317 12.30 16.08 13.65
CA SER A 317 11.65 14.84 14.10
C SER A 317 12.33 14.23 15.33
N ARG A 318 13.65 14.42 15.51
CA ARG A 318 14.36 14.00 16.74
C ARG A 318 13.98 14.83 17.97
N ALA A 319 13.50 16.05 17.75
CA ALA A 319 13.01 16.96 18.79
C ALA A 319 11.48 17.15 18.71
N SER A 320 10.76 16.18 18.15
CA SER A 320 9.33 16.31 17.85
C SER A 320 8.50 16.63 19.08
N ILE A 321 8.74 15.95 20.20
CA ILE A 321 8.03 16.18 21.47
C ILE A 321 8.25 17.61 22.01
N PRO A 322 9.48 18.07 22.27
CA PRO A 322 9.68 19.43 22.78
C PRO A 322 9.20 20.50 21.80
N LEU A 323 9.39 20.32 20.48
CA LEU A 323 8.89 21.26 19.48
C LEU A 323 7.36 21.33 19.46
N TYR A 324 6.68 20.19 19.56
CA TYR A 324 5.23 20.13 19.66
C TYR A 324 4.74 20.87 20.91
N LEU A 325 5.29 20.56 22.08
CA LEU A 325 4.91 21.21 23.35
C LEU A 325 5.22 22.70 23.37
N ILE A 326 6.36 23.14 22.84
CA ILE A 326 6.72 24.56 22.72
C ILE A 326 5.75 25.27 21.77
N SER A 327 5.45 24.68 20.61
CA SER A 327 4.50 25.28 19.65
C SER A 327 3.10 25.39 20.24
N LEU A 328 2.65 24.38 20.97
CA LEU A 328 1.36 24.35 21.66
C LEU A 328 1.31 25.43 22.76
N GLY A 329 2.33 25.50 23.61
CA GLY A 329 2.42 26.49 24.68
C GLY A 329 2.50 27.92 24.15
N ALA A 330 3.34 28.16 23.14
CA ALA A 330 3.49 29.47 22.50
C ALA A 330 2.17 29.93 21.85
N LEU A 331 1.51 29.05 21.10
CA LEU A 331 0.25 29.40 20.44
C LEU A 331 -0.89 29.60 21.45
N THR A 332 -0.95 28.78 22.50
CA THR A 332 -1.89 28.98 23.61
C THR A 332 -1.68 30.35 24.26
N ALA A 333 -0.42 30.74 24.53
CA ALA A 333 -0.10 32.04 25.09
C ALA A 333 -0.49 33.19 24.17
N VAL A 334 -0.29 33.06 22.85
CA VAL A 334 -0.71 34.06 21.85
C VAL A 334 -2.23 34.22 21.82
N VAL A 335 -2.98 33.12 21.79
CA VAL A 335 -4.45 33.16 21.78
C VAL A 335 -4.98 33.74 23.10
N LEU A 336 -4.42 33.32 24.24
CA LEU A 336 -4.79 33.83 25.55
C LEU A 336 -4.49 35.33 25.67
N ALA A 337 -3.33 35.77 25.20
CA ALA A 337 -2.98 37.19 25.16
C ALA A 337 -3.97 37.98 24.29
N GLY A 338 -4.37 37.45 23.12
CA GLY A 338 -5.39 38.05 22.27
C GLY A 338 -6.76 38.20 22.94
N ILE A 339 -7.18 37.18 23.70
CA ILE A 339 -8.45 37.19 24.45
C ILE A 339 -8.40 38.17 25.64
N LEU A 340 -7.29 38.20 26.37
CA LEU A 340 -7.14 39.03 27.57
C LEU A 340 -6.74 40.48 27.28
N TYR A 341 -6.21 40.77 26.10
CA TYR A 341 -5.74 42.11 25.71
C TYR A 341 -6.76 43.24 25.94
N PRO A 342 -8.05 43.08 25.57
CA PRO A 342 -9.05 44.11 25.82
C PRO A 342 -9.30 44.35 27.31
N ALA A 343 -9.33 43.28 28.11
CA ALA A 343 -9.57 43.37 29.55
C ALA A 343 -8.42 44.07 30.29
N VAL A 344 -7.19 43.89 29.83
CA VAL A 344 -6.02 44.61 30.34
C VAL A 344 -6.09 46.10 29.96
N ARG A 345 -6.46 46.41 28.71
CA ARG A 345 -6.62 47.80 28.21
C ARG A 345 -7.70 48.59 28.96
N THR A 346 -8.76 47.94 29.43
CA THR A 346 -9.85 48.58 30.19
C THR A 346 -9.57 48.68 31.69
N GLY A 347 -8.37 48.30 32.16
CA GLY A 347 -8.00 48.38 33.57
C GLY A 347 -8.64 47.29 34.44
N GLY A 348 -8.87 46.09 33.89
CA GLY A 348 -9.45 44.97 34.63
C GLY A 348 -8.64 44.63 35.89
N SER A 349 -9.33 44.32 36.98
CA SER A 349 -8.66 43.93 38.23
C SER A 349 -7.83 42.65 38.04
N PRO A 350 -6.73 42.46 38.79
CA PRO A 350 -5.91 41.25 38.69
C PRO A 350 -6.71 39.96 38.88
N GLY A 351 -7.71 39.96 39.78
CA GLY A 351 -8.60 38.83 40.00
C GLY A 351 -9.53 38.54 38.81
N ALA A 352 -10.05 39.58 38.14
CA ALA A 352 -10.89 39.42 36.95
C ALA A 352 -10.09 38.88 35.76
N LEU A 353 -8.84 39.35 35.58
CA LEU A 353 -7.92 38.83 34.57
C LEU A 353 -7.56 37.37 34.80
N LEU A 354 -7.33 36.98 36.05
CA LEU A 354 -7.06 35.59 36.42
C LEU A 354 -8.27 34.69 36.12
N GLY A 355 -9.47 35.11 36.52
CA GLY A 355 -10.71 34.38 36.24
C GLY A 355 -10.99 34.24 34.74
N ALA A 356 -10.86 35.33 33.99
CA ALA A 356 -11.00 35.32 32.53
C ALA A 356 -9.95 34.42 31.87
N GLY A 357 -8.70 34.44 32.37
CA GLY A 357 -7.62 33.60 31.89
C GLY A 357 -7.90 32.11 32.09
N LEU A 358 -8.41 31.72 33.26
CA LEU A 358 -8.79 30.33 33.56
C LEU A 358 -9.90 29.83 32.63
N VAL A 359 -10.93 30.64 32.38
CA VAL A 359 -12.02 30.30 31.46
C VAL A 359 -11.54 30.26 30.00
N ALA A 360 -10.70 31.22 29.61
CA ALA A 360 -10.16 31.31 28.25
C ALA A 360 -9.08 30.27 27.94
N LEU A 361 -8.50 29.62 28.95
CA LEU A 361 -7.46 28.62 28.76
C LEU A 361 -7.95 27.42 27.94
N VAL A 362 -9.15 26.91 28.22
CA VAL A 362 -9.75 25.77 27.50
C VAL A 362 -9.92 26.07 26.00
N PRO A 363 -10.60 27.16 25.58
CA PRO A 363 -10.71 27.49 24.15
C PRO A 363 -9.34 27.85 23.54
N ALA A 364 -8.44 28.49 24.27
CA ALA A 364 -7.09 28.80 23.78
C ALA A 364 -6.28 27.54 23.46
N ILE A 365 -6.26 26.56 24.36
CA ILE A 365 -5.61 25.26 24.13
C ILE A 365 -6.29 24.53 22.98
N THR A 366 -7.62 24.54 22.91
CA THR A 366 -8.37 23.86 21.83
C THR A 366 -8.00 24.41 20.45
N VAL A 367 -7.95 25.75 20.30
CA VAL A 367 -7.50 26.40 19.06
C VAL A 367 -6.05 26.07 18.79
N ALA A 368 -5.18 26.11 19.81
CA ALA A 368 -3.77 25.81 19.64
C ALA A 368 -3.52 24.37 19.16
N VAL A 369 -4.17 23.38 19.78
CA VAL A 369 -4.13 21.98 19.34
C VAL A 369 -4.63 21.84 17.91
N ALA A 370 -5.77 22.45 17.56
CA ALA A 370 -6.34 22.35 16.22
C ALA A 370 -5.39 22.90 15.15
N VAL A 371 -4.80 24.07 15.38
CA VAL A 371 -3.87 24.72 14.44
C VAL A 371 -2.56 23.94 14.35
N VAL A 372 -1.95 23.57 15.48
CA VAL A 372 -0.70 22.79 15.48
C VAL A 372 -0.91 21.45 14.76
N ASN A 373 -1.99 20.72 15.07
CA ASN A 373 -2.30 19.45 14.41
C ASN A 373 -2.51 19.64 12.90
N ARG A 374 -3.20 20.71 12.47
CA ARG A 374 -3.40 21.02 11.04
C ARG A 374 -2.08 21.32 10.32
N VAL A 375 -1.16 22.04 10.97
CA VAL A 375 0.17 22.33 10.42
C VAL A 375 1.00 21.05 10.32
N VAL A 376 1.01 20.23 11.38
CA VAL A 376 1.77 18.96 11.40
C VAL A 376 1.28 18.02 10.30
N THR A 377 -0.03 17.78 10.22
CA THR A 377 -0.64 16.90 9.21
C THR A 377 -0.55 17.45 7.78
N GLY A 378 -0.37 18.76 7.61
CA GLY A 378 -0.13 19.38 6.29
C GLY A 378 1.34 19.31 5.83
N LEU A 379 2.28 19.25 6.76
CA LEU A 379 3.73 19.24 6.47
C LEU A 379 4.32 17.83 6.42
N LEU A 380 3.80 16.90 7.22
CA LEU A 380 4.29 15.53 7.28
C LEU A 380 3.47 14.64 6.34
N PRO A 381 4.14 13.86 5.46
CA PRO A 381 3.44 12.85 4.69
C PRO A 381 2.94 11.73 5.62
N PRO A 382 1.77 11.11 5.32
CA PRO A 382 1.25 10.01 6.12
C PRO A 382 2.24 8.83 6.24
N GLY A 383 2.43 8.36 7.46
CA GLY A 383 3.26 7.22 7.81
C GLY A 383 2.60 5.88 7.46
N VAL A 384 2.63 5.50 6.19
CA VAL A 384 2.15 4.16 5.78
C VAL A 384 3.10 3.10 6.36
N LEU A 385 2.57 2.06 6.98
CA LEU A 385 3.37 0.94 7.49
C LEU A 385 3.59 -0.10 6.39
N PRO A 386 4.81 -0.66 6.26
CA PRO A 386 5.08 -1.74 5.32
C PRO A 386 4.35 -3.03 5.75
N LYS A 387 3.95 -3.86 4.79
CA LYS A 387 3.07 -5.01 5.04
C LYS A 387 3.57 -6.28 4.36
N MET A 388 3.29 -7.42 4.99
CA MET A 388 3.43 -8.73 4.40
C MET A 388 2.18 -9.10 3.59
N GLU A 389 2.36 -9.90 2.56
CA GLU A 389 1.30 -10.52 1.77
C GLU A 389 1.14 -11.99 2.19
N TYR A 390 0.02 -12.29 2.84
CA TYR A 390 -0.41 -13.66 3.07
C TYR A 390 -1.47 -13.96 2.03
N GLY A 391 -1.09 -14.71 0.98
CA GLY A 391 -1.93 -14.96 -0.19
C GLY A 391 -3.25 -15.66 0.17
N ALA A 392 -3.25 -17.00 0.17
CA ALA A 392 -4.47 -17.78 0.44
C ALA A 392 -4.74 -18.00 1.94
N SER A 393 -3.71 -17.98 2.78
CA SER A 393 -3.85 -18.20 4.22
C SER A 393 -2.69 -17.62 5.03
N ILE A 394 -2.97 -17.27 6.28
CA ILE A 394 -1.99 -16.87 7.28
C ILE A 394 -1.18 -18.10 7.72
N PRO A 395 0.16 -18.01 7.82
CA PRO A 395 0.97 -19.11 8.31
C PRO A 395 0.54 -19.53 9.74
N PRO A 396 0.50 -20.83 10.08
CA PRO A 396 0.07 -21.31 11.39
C PRO A 396 0.84 -20.67 12.56
N GLU A 397 2.13 -20.37 12.36
CA GLU A 397 2.99 -19.74 13.38
C GLU A 397 2.68 -18.25 13.61
N ARG A 398 1.82 -17.67 12.75
CA ARG A 398 1.33 -16.30 12.79
C ARG A 398 -0.18 -16.23 13.04
N GLY A 399 -0.76 -17.34 13.52
CA GLY A 399 -2.18 -17.44 13.82
C GLY A 399 -2.67 -16.38 14.80
N ALA A 400 -3.96 -16.08 14.74
CA ALA A 400 -4.57 -15.02 15.52
C ALA A 400 -5.95 -15.37 16.07
N VAL A 401 -6.26 -14.77 17.20
CA VAL A 401 -7.58 -14.87 17.84
C VAL A 401 -8.38 -13.60 17.54
N VAL A 402 -9.52 -13.73 16.88
CA VAL A 402 -10.50 -12.65 16.69
C VAL A 402 -11.46 -12.66 17.88
N ALA A 403 -11.23 -11.78 18.84
CA ALA A 403 -12.00 -11.68 20.08
C ALA A 403 -13.10 -10.63 19.97
N VAL A 404 -14.34 -11.01 20.31
CA VAL A 404 -15.51 -10.13 20.41
C VAL A 404 -15.97 -10.07 21.86
N PRO A 405 -15.54 -9.07 22.65
CA PRO A 405 -16.04 -8.84 24.00
C PRO A 405 -17.51 -8.42 23.98
N ALA A 406 -18.36 -9.15 24.69
CA ALA A 406 -19.80 -8.89 24.75
C ALA A 406 -20.39 -9.10 26.15
N LEU A 407 -21.56 -8.53 26.40
CA LEU A 407 -22.37 -8.80 27.59
C LEU A 407 -23.60 -9.60 27.18
N LEU A 408 -23.93 -10.61 27.98
CA LEU A 408 -25.21 -11.33 27.89
C LEU A 408 -26.17 -10.66 28.86
N THR A 409 -27.08 -9.83 28.33
CA THR A 409 -28.01 -9.04 29.16
C THR A 409 -29.42 -9.60 29.12
N ARG A 410 -29.89 -10.04 27.95
CA ARG A 410 -31.24 -10.54 27.73
C ARG A 410 -31.25 -11.64 26.67
N ARG A 411 -32.37 -12.37 26.63
CA ARG A 411 -32.61 -13.37 25.58
C ARG A 411 -32.60 -12.72 24.20
N GLY A 412 -32.00 -13.39 23.23
CA GLY A 412 -31.82 -12.91 21.86
C GLY A 412 -30.52 -12.12 21.62
N ASP A 413 -29.82 -11.68 22.66
CA ASP A 413 -28.51 -11.03 22.51
C ASP A 413 -27.49 -12.00 21.92
N ALA A 414 -27.45 -13.23 22.42
CA ALA A 414 -26.57 -14.30 21.93
C ALA A 414 -26.75 -14.53 20.43
N ARG A 415 -28.00 -14.58 19.95
CA ARG A 415 -28.30 -14.73 18.53
C ARG A 415 -27.82 -13.55 17.68
N ALA A 416 -27.88 -12.32 18.21
CA ALA A 416 -27.36 -11.16 17.51
C ALA A 416 -25.82 -11.17 17.44
N LEU A 417 -25.16 -11.52 18.55
CA LEU A 417 -23.71 -11.65 18.64
C LEU A 417 -23.19 -12.76 17.71
N ALA A 418 -23.85 -13.92 17.68
CA ALA A 418 -23.50 -15.02 16.80
C ALA A 418 -23.61 -14.64 15.32
N ARG A 419 -24.66 -13.92 14.92
CA ARG A 419 -24.78 -13.39 13.55
C ARG A 419 -23.63 -12.45 13.20
N GLN A 420 -23.24 -11.56 14.11
CA GLN A 420 -22.12 -10.65 13.86
C GLN A 420 -20.79 -11.42 13.75
N LEU A 421 -20.58 -12.42 14.63
CA LEU A 421 -19.40 -13.27 14.61
C LEU A 421 -19.29 -14.05 13.29
N GLU A 422 -20.41 -14.57 12.80
CA GLU A 422 -20.53 -15.25 11.50
C GLU A 422 -20.18 -14.32 10.33
N LEU A 423 -20.71 -13.08 10.31
CA LEU A 423 -20.37 -12.10 9.27
C LEU A 423 -18.87 -11.77 9.25
N ASN A 424 -18.24 -11.64 10.42
CA ASN A 424 -16.81 -11.38 10.53
C ASN A 424 -15.98 -12.59 10.05
N TYR A 425 -16.44 -13.81 10.31
CA TYR A 425 -15.84 -15.05 9.81
C TYR A 425 -15.94 -15.16 8.29
N LEU A 426 -17.11 -14.93 7.70
CA LEU A 426 -17.32 -15.06 6.25
C LEU A 426 -16.43 -14.12 5.43
N GLY A 427 -16.07 -12.95 5.97
CA GLY A 427 -15.09 -12.05 5.34
C GLY A 427 -13.63 -12.49 5.48
N ASN A 428 -13.32 -13.37 6.43
CA ASN A 428 -11.95 -13.70 6.86
C ASN A 428 -11.83 -15.19 7.19
N VAL A 429 -12.24 -16.05 6.25
CA VAL A 429 -12.13 -17.51 6.39
C VAL A 429 -10.67 -17.92 6.28
N ASP A 430 -10.08 -18.38 7.39
CA ASP A 430 -8.67 -18.81 7.44
C ASP A 430 -8.46 -19.85 8.57
N PRO A 431 -7.81 -20.99 8.31
CA PRO A 431 -7.53 -22.01 9.33
C PRO A 431 -6.67 -21.55 10.51
N SER A 432 -5.89 -20.49 10.34
CA SER A 432 -5.04 -19.89 11.37
C SER A 432 -5.75 -18.81 12.19
N LEU A 433 -7.04 -18.57 11.91
CA LEU A 433 -7.90 -17.70 12.71
C LEU A 433 -8.82 -18.53 13.62
N ARG A 434 -9.07 -18.00 14.82
CA ARG A 434 -10.12 -18.48 15.73
C ARG A 434 -10.99 -17.32 16.14
N PHE A 435 -12.30 -17.48 16.06
CA PHE A 435 -13.29 -16.45 16.38
C PHE A 435 -13.88 -16.74 17.76
N VAL A 436 -13.61 -15.86 18.71
CA VAL A 436 -13.94 -16.07 20.11
C VAL A 436 -14.96 -15.04 20.57
N LEU A 437 -16.11 -15.53 21.04
CA LEU A 437 -17.07 -14.71 21.76
C LEU A 437 -16.68 -14.69 23.25
N LEU A 438 -16.25 -13.52 23.75
CA LEU A 438 -15.83 -13.33 25.14
C LEU A 438 -16.97 -12.69 25.95
N THR A 439 -17.66 -13.49 26.76
CA THR A 439 -18.91 -13.05 27.43
C THR A 439 -18.76 -12.82 28.93
N ASP A 440 -19.42 -11.77 29.41
CA ASP A 440 -19.78 -11.63 30.84
C ASP A 440 -21.29 -11.44 30.94
N PHE A 441 -21.82 -11.52 32.15
CA PHE A 441 -23.15 -11.01 32.43
C PHE A 441 -23.17 -9.53 32.79
N ALA A 442 -24.36 -8.91 32.76
CA ALA A 442 -24.58 -7.56 33.26
C ALA A 442 -24.28 -7.44 34.77
N ASP A 443 -23.93 -6.23 35.22
CA ASP A 443 -23.68 -5.91 36.62
C ASP A 443 -24.91 -6.25 37.49
N ALA A 444 -24.70 -6.81 38.68
CA ALA A 444 -25.75 -7.31 39.56
C ALA A 444 -25.44 -7.12 41.05
N GLU A 445 -26.47 -7.19 41.90
CA GLU A 445 -26.33 -7.17 43.36
C GLU A 445 -25.85 -8.52 43.93
N GLU A 446 -26.01 -9.60 43.17
CA GLU A 446 -25.61 -10.96 43.54
C GLU A 446 -24.61 -11.53 42.53
N ALA A 447 -23.79 -12.48 42.98
CA ALA A 447 -22.80 -13.14 42.14
C ALA A 447 -23.42 -13.93 40.97
N ARG A 448 -24.62 -14.49 41.19
CA ARG A 448 -25.35 -15.33 40.24
C ARG A 448 -26.83 -14.97 40.27
N LEU A 449 -27.43 -14.80 39.10
CA LEU A 449 -28.87 -14.58 38.93
C LEU A 449 -29.53 -15.84 38.35
N PRO A 450 -30.83 -16.08 38.61
CA PRO A 450 -31.55 -17.23 38.05
C PRO A 450 -31.51 -17.31 36.52
N GLU A 451 -31.47 -16.16 35.84
CA GLU A 451 -31.50 -16.06 34.37
C GLU A 451 -30.17 -16.35 33.70
N ASP A 452 -29.05 -16.24 34.42
CA ASP A 452 -27.68 -16.36 33.90
C ASP A 452 -27.48 -17.66 33.13
N ARG A 453 -27.97 -18.77 33.70
CA ARG A 453 -27.85 -20.09 33.08
C ARG A 453 -28.57 -20.14 31.73
N ALA A 454 -29.76 -19.56 31.64
CA ALA A 454 -30.52 -19.57 30.38
C ALA A 454 -29.83 -18.72 29.30
N LEU A 455 -29.25 -17.58 29.67
CA LEU A 455 -28.50 -16.73 28.76
C LEU A 455 -27.22 -17.42 28.24
N LEU A 456 -26.51 -18.13 29.12
CA LEU A 456 -25.29 -18.85 28.75
C LEU A 456 -25.58 -20.07 27.87
N GLU A 457 -26.66 -20.82 28.14
CA GLU A 457 -27.07 -21.92 27.25
C GLU A 457 -27.48 -21.42 25.86
N GLU A 458 -28.18 -20.29 25.76
CA GLU A 458 -28.51 -19.70 24.45
C GLU A 458 -27.22 -19.37 23.66
N ALA A 459 -26.21 -18.81 24.32
CA ALA A 459 -24.91 -18.54 23.69
C ALA A 459 -24.19 -19.83 23.26
N ARG A 460 -24.23 -20.90 24.10
CA ARG A 460 -23.66 -22.21 23.77
C ARG A 460 -24.33 -22.81 22.53
N GLU A 461 -25.65 -22.77 22.46
CA GLU A 461 -26.43 -23.29 21.33
C GLU A 461 -26.10 -22.56 20.03
N GLU A 462 -26.04 -21.23 20.05
CA GLU A 462 -25.75 -20.44 18.86
C GLU A 462 -24.31 -20.63 18.35
N VAL A 463 -23.31 -20.73 19.24
CA VAL A 463 -21.92 -20.99 18.81
C VAL A 463 -21.76 -22.42 18.27
N ARG A 464 -22.39 -23.42 18.90
CA ARG A 464 -22.41 -24.80 18.36
C ARG A 464 -23.10 -24.85 17.00
N ARG A 465 -24.17 -24.09 16.79
CA ARG A 465 -24.84 -23.96 15.49
C ARG A 465 -23.87 -23.44 14.43
N LEU A 466 -23.04 -22.44 14.75
CA LEU A 466 -22.04 -21.93 13.82
C LEU A 466 -20.96 -22.98 13.50
N ASN A 467 -20.43 -23.70 14.50
CA ASN A 467 -19.46 -24.78 14.26
C ASN A 467 -20.07 -25.94 13.47
N ALA A 468 -21.36 -26.24 13.62
CA ALA A 468 -22.03 -27.26 12.83
C ALA A 468 -22.16 -26.87 11.34
N ILE A 469 -22.23 -25.57 11.03
CA ILE A 469 -22.35 -25.06 9.66
C ILE A 469 -20.99 -24.87 9.00
N HIS A 470 -20.03 -24.30 9.72
CA HIS A 470 -18.75 -23.82 9.17
C HIS A 470 -17.54 -24.65 9.62
N GLY A 471 -17.71 -25.51 10.62
CA GLY A 471 -16.64 -26.36 11.14
C GLY A 471 -16.23 -27.44 10.14
N ALA A 472 -14.98 -27.89 10.28
CA ALA A 472 -14.43 -29.01 9.53
C ALA A 472 -13.84 -30.03 10.51
N PRO A 473 -13.63 -31.30 10.11
CA PRO A 473 -12.98 -32.28 10.97
C PRO A 473 -11.62 -31.77 11.47
N GLY A 474 -11.47 -31.63 12.79
CA GLY A 474 -10.25 -31.12 13.42
C GLY A 474 -10.08 -29.59 13.41
N HIS A 475 -11.10 -28.83 12.99
CA HIS A 475 -11.08 -27.37 13.04
C HIS A 475 -12.47 -26.81 13.33
N GLU A 476 -12.66 -26.31 14.56
CA GLU A 476 -13.82 -25.52 14.93
C GLU A 476 -13.43 -24.03 14.95
N PRO A 477 -13.98 -23.20 14.04
CA PRO A 477 -13.57 -21.80 13.94
C PRO A 477 -14.11 -20.93 15.08
N PHE A 478 -15.20 -21.32 15.74
CA PHE A 478 -15.85 -20.52 16.76
C PHE A 478 -15.69 -21.11 18.17
N LEU A 479 -15.34 -20.24 19.13
CA LEU A 479 -15.27 -20.60 20.55
C LEU A 479 -16.10 -19.63 21.39
N LEU A 480 -16.64 -20.15 22.49
CA LEU A 480 -17.31 -19.35 23.52
C LEU A 480 -16.51 -19.44 24.81
N LEU A 481 -15.97 -18.30 25.25
CA LEU A 481 -15.38 -18.19 26.58
C LEU A 481 -16.27 -17.31 27.45
N HIS A 482 -16.50 -17.76 28.68
CA HIS A 482 -17.31 -17.05 29.65
C HIS A 482 -16.54 -16.85 30.95
N ARG A 483 -16.81 -15.76 31.66
CA ARG A 483 -16.28 -15.56 33.02
C ARG A 483 -17.38 -15.15 34.00
N PRO A 484 -17.30 -15.61 35.27
CA PRO A 484 -18.26 -15.25 36.30
C PRO A 484 -18.12 -13.80 36.75
N ARG A 485 -19.15 -13.27 37.44
CA ARG A 485 -19.05 -11.99 38.14
C ARG A 485 -18.15 -12.10 39.38
N THR A 486 -17.41 -11.04 39.65
CA THR A 486 -16.59 -10.86 40.86
C THR A 486 -17.04 -9.61 41.60
N TRP A 487 -17.01 -9.64 42.94
CA TRP A 487 -17.38 -8.47 43.74
C TRP A 487 -16.37 -7.33 43.53
N ASN A 488 -16.85 -6.15 43.14
CA ASN A 488 -16.03 -4.95 43.04
C ASN A 488 -16.34 -4.00 44.22
N PRO A 489 -15.41 -3.81 45.18
CA PRO A 489 -15.67 -2.98 46.36
C PRO A 489 -15.78 -1.48 46.04
N ARG A 490 -15.24 -1.01 44.91
CA ARG A 490 -15.31 0.42 44.52
C ARG A 490 -16.65 0.78 43.88
N GLN A 491 -17.24 -0.15 43.13
CA GLN A 491 -18.56 0.07 42.51
C GLN A 491 -19.72 -0.48 43.36
N GLY A 492 -19.44 -1.33 44.35
CA GLY A 492 -20.45 -1.88 45.24
C GLY A 492 -21.38 -2.88 44.56
N CYS A 493 -20.93 -3.56 43.51
CA CYS A 493 -21.70 -4.55 42.76
C CYS A 493 -20.85 -5.74 42.32
N TRP A 494 -21.52 -6.83 41.95
CA TRP A 494 -20.91 -7.96 41.25
C TRP A 494 -20.86 -7.66 39.76
N MET A 495 -19.66 -7.66 39.19
CA MET A 495 -19.43 -7.34 37.78
C MET A 495 -18.25 -8.13 37.22
N GLY A 496 -18.08 -8.13 35.90
CA GLY A 496 -16.86 -8.66 35.27
C GLY A 496 -15.65 -7.81 35.64
N ARG A 497 -14.60 -8.42 36.22
CA ARG A 497 -13.37 -7.73 36.66
C ARG A 497 -12.78 -6.87 35.54
N GLU A 498 -12.49 -5.60 35.82
CA GLU A 498 -11.94 -4.63 34.85
C GLU A 498 -12.64 -4.57 33.47
N ARG A 499 -13.94 -4.93 33.38
CA ARG A 499 -14.75 -4.89 32.15
C ARG A 499 -14.01 -5.44 30.92
N LYS A 500 -13.97 -4.70 29.81
CA LYS A 500 -13.33 -5.10 28.54
C LYS A 500 -11.83 -5.35 28.70
N ARG A 501 -11.12 -4.54 29.49
CA ARG A 501 -9.69 -4.73 29.76
C ARG A 501 -9.44 -6.07 30.43
N GLY A 502 -10.17 -6.37 31.51
CA GLY A 502 -10.01 -7.63 32.23
C GLY A 502 -10.29 -8.87 31.37
N LYS A 503 -11.31 -8.83 30.49
CA LYS A 503 -11.57 -9.92 29.54
C LYS A 503 -10.38 -10.21 28.65
N LEU A 504 -9.80 -9.15 28.07
CA LEU A 504 -8.68 -9.27 27.16
C LEU A 504 -7.39 -9.68 27.90
N SER A 505 -7.18 -9.19 29.12
CA SER A 505 -6.07 -9.61 29.97
C SER A 505 -6.13 -11.11 30.29
N GLU A 506 -7.30 -11.63 30.66
CA GLU A 506 -7.48 -13.07 30.91
C GLU A 506 -7.35 -13.89 29.63
N LEU A 507 -7.85 -13.40 28.48
CA LEU A 507 -7.63 -14.05 27.19
C LEU A 507 -6.12 -14.12 26.87
N ASN A 508 -5.38 -13.04 27.08
CA ASN A 508 -3.94 -13.02 26.83
C ASN A 508 -3.20 -14.03 27.70
N ARG A 509 -3.59 -14.18 28.97
CA ARG A 509 -3.04 -15.21 29.86
C ARG A 509 -3.34 -16.61 29.33
N LEU A 510 -4.55 -16.86 28.83
CA LEU A 510 -4.93 -18.13 28.22
C LEU A 510 -4.09 -18.44 26.98
N VAL A 511 -3.97 -17.48 26.06
CA VAL A 511 -3.19 -17.60 24.81
C VAL A 511 -1.70 -17.85 25.09
N LEU A 512 -1.14 -17.17 26.10
CA LEU A 512 0.26 -17.34 26.53
C LEU A 512 0.48 -18.59 27.40
N GLY A 513 -0.58 -19.27 27.85
CA GLY A 513 -0.48 -20.42 28.76
C GLY A 513 -0.08 -20.04 30.21
N GLU A 514 -0.34 -18.80 30.63
CA GLU A 514 0.05 -18.27 31.94
C GLU A 514 -0.93 -18.63 33.08
N GLY A 515 -0.82 -19.87 33.56
CA GLY A 515 -1.53 -20.35 34.75
C GLY A 515 -3.06 -20.42 34.58
N PRO A 516 -3.81 -20.66 35.67
CA PRO A 516 -5.26 -20.73 35.61
C PRO A 516 -5.86 -19.35 35.33
N THR A 517 -6.84 -19.30 34.43
CA THR A 517 -7.60 -18.09 34.07
C THR A 517 -9.02 -18.17 34.63
N GLU A 518 -9.69 -17.02 34.77
CA GLU A 518 -11.11 -16.95 35.14
C GLU A 518 -12.06 -17.32 33.98
N LEU A 519 -11.51 -17.48 32.78
CA LEU A 519 -12.27 -17.86 31.59
C LEU A 519 -12.52 -19.37 31.59
N SER A 520 -13.79 -19.74 31.44
CA SER A 520 -14.21 -21.10 31.13
C SER A 520 -14.52 -21.24 29.64
N ALA A 521 -13.94 -22.26 28.99
CA ALA A 521 -14.39 -22.72 27.68
C ALA A 521 -15.76 -23.38 27.80
N GLU A 522 -16.76 -22.75 27.18
CA GLU A 522 -18.14 -23.22 27.15
C GLU A 522 -18.43 -24.01 25.87
N VAL A 523 -17.76 -23.62 24.77
CA VAL A 523 -17.79 -24.27 23.45
C VAL A 523 -16.39 -24.13 22.83
N GLY A 524 -15.86 -25.22 22.27
CA GLY A 524 -14.50 -25.30 21.74
C GLY A 524 -13.47 -25.65 22.82
N GLU A 525 -12.21 -25.85 22.41
CA GLU A 525 -11.10 -26.18 23.31
C GLU A 525 -10.15 -25.00 23.52
N ASP A 526 -9.84 -24.70 24.78
CA ASP A 526 -8.86 -23.64 25.14
C ASP A 526 -7.46 -23.88 24.53
N SER A 527 -7.10 -25.14 24.28
CA SER A 527 -5.84 -25.52 23.62
C SER A 527 -5.68 -24.90 22.24
N ASP A 528 -6.78 -24.68 21.51
CA ASP A 528 -6.77 -24.12 20.15
C ASP A 528 -6.33 -22.66 20.10
N LEU A 529 -6.39 -21.96 21.24
CA LEU A 529 -5.99 -20.56 21.36
C LEU A 529 -4.52 -20.41 21.79
N ARG A 530 -3.91 -21.47 22.32
CA ARG A 530 -2.56 -21.40 22.87
C ARG A 530 -1.52 -21.21 21.77
N GLY A 531 -0.59 -20.29 21.99
CA GLY A 531 0.48 -19.99 21.04
C GLY A 531 0.05 -19.10 19.87
N ALA A 532 -1.21 -18.64 19.82
CA ALA A 532 -1.61 -17.61 18.88
C ALA A 532 -0.77 -16.35 19.08
N ARG A 533 -0.22 -15.82 17.98
CA ARG A 533 0.74 -14.71 18.04
C ARG A 533 0.06 -13.35 18.17
N TYR A 534 -1.15 -13.23 17.64
CA TYR A 534 -1.91 -11.99 17.60
C TYR A 534 -3.31 -12.17 18.16
N VAL A 535 -3.86 -11.09 18.72
CA VAL A 535 -5.28 -10.98 19.06
C VAL A 535 -5.85 -9.77 18.34
N LEU A 536 -6.93 -9.96 17.59
CA LEU A 536 -7.73 -8.92 16.96
C LEU A 536 -9.00 -8.70 17.78
N THR A 537 -9.14 -7.51 18.34
CA THR A 537 -10.30 -7.15 19.16
C THR A 537 -11.30 -6.33 18.37
N LEU A 538 -12.55 -6.80 18.35
CA LEU A 538 -13.68 -6.16 17.69
C LEU A 538 -14.76 -5.84 18.74
N ASP A 539 -15.53 -4.78 18.52
CA ASP A 539 -16.77 -4.61 19.29
C ASP A 539 -17.87 -5.49 18.72
N ALA A 540 -18.92 -5.70 19.51
CA ALA A 540 -20.11 -6.46 19.15
C ALA A 540 -20.85 -5.93 17.91
N ASP A 541 -20.60 -4.69 17.49
CA ASP A 541 -21.19 -4.02 16.33
C ASP A 541 -20.17 -3.76 15.20
N THR A 542 -18.92 -4.17 15.37
CA THR A 542 -17.86 -3.91 14.39
C THR A 542 -17.84 -4.99 13.32
N PHE A 543 -17.89 -4.55 12.05
CA PHE A 543 -17.70 -5.41 10.88
C PHE A 543 -16.22 -5.46 10.50
N LEU A 544 -15.72 -6.66 10.21
CA LEU A 544 -14.37 -6.90 9.71
C LEU A 544 -14.42 -7.12 8.19
N PRO A 545 -13.93 -6.17 7.37
CA PRO A 545 -13.94 -6.30 5.91
C PRO A 545 -13.17 -7.51 5.40
N GLN A 546 -13.41 -7.87 4.15
CA GLN A 546 -12.78 -9.02 3.53
C GLN A 546 -11.25 -8.92 3.53
N GLY A 547 -10.59 -9.96 4.04
CA GLY A 547 -9.13 -10.05 4.15
C GLY A 547 -8.49 -9.02 5.10
N ALA A 548 -9.27 -8.30 5.90
CA ALA A 548 -8.75 -7.27 6.79
C ALA A 548 -7.90 -7.87 7.93
N ALA A 549 -8.26 -9.06 8.45
CA ALA A 549 -7.46 -9.76 9.46
C ALA A 549 -6.04 -10.03 8.94
N ALA A 550 -5.93 -10.68 7.77
CA ALA A 550 -4.65 -11.01 7.15
C ALA A 550 -3.81 -9.75 6.87
N ARG A 551 -4.41 -8.66 6.36
CA ARG A 551 -3.71 -7.38 6.14
C ARG A 551 -3.19 -6.77 7.44
N LEU A 552 -4.00 -6.74 8.50
CA LEU A 552 -3.62 -6.19 9.80
C LEU A 552 -2.48 -7.00 10.44
N ILE A 553 -2.59 -8.33 10.41
CA ILE A 553 -1.56 -9.24 10.91
C ILE A 553 -0.28 -9.11 10.08
N GLY A 554 -0.39 -9.10 8.75
CA GLY A 554 0.76 -8.93 7.85
C GLY A 554 1.44 -7.58 8.00
N THR A 555 0.71 -6.54 8.42
CA THR A 555 1.30 -5.25 8.78
C THR A 555 2.15 -5.39 10.05
N LEU A 556 1.63 -5.95 11.14
CA LEU A 556 2.40 -6.11 12.38
C LEU A 556 3.53 -7.15 12.27
N ASP A 557 3.39 -8.13 11.38
CA ASP A 557 4.40 -9.16 11.19
C ASP A 557 5.60 -8.71 10.35
N HIS A 558 5.47 -7.62 9.61
CA HIS A 558 6.59 -7.08 8.84
C HIS A 558 7.79 -6.76 9.78
N PRO A 559 9.05 -7.13 9.46
CA PRO A 559 10.20 -6.98 10.36
C PRO A 559 10.38 -5.56 10.95
N LEU A 560 10.10 -4.53 10.15
CA LEU A 560 10.17 -3.13 10.61
C LEU A 560 9.08 -2.72 11.60
N ASN A 561 8.01 -3.50 11.72
CA ASN A 561 6.87 -3.23 12.60
C ASN A 561 6.83 -4.17 13.80
N ARG A 562 7.54 -5.30 13.77
CA ARG A 562 7.56 -6.27 14.87
C ARG A 562 8.09 -5.63 16.15
N PRO A 563 7.39 -5.75 17.29
CA PRO A 563 7.80 -5.11 18.52
C PRO A 563 9.06 -5.75 19.10
N GLU A 564 10.00 -4.92 19.55
CA GLU A 564 11.17 -5.32 20.34
C GLU A 564 11.09 -4.65 21.71
N LEU A 565 11.11 -5.47 22.76
CA LEU A 565 11.09 -5.00 24.13
C LEU A 565 12.52 -5.06 24.72
N ASP A 566 12.87 -4.09 25.54
CA ASP A 566 14.05 -4.18 26.40
C ASP A 566 13.81 -5.10 27.61
N GLU A 567 14.86 -5.36 28.39
CA GLU A 567 14.80 -6.18 29.61
C GLU A 567 13.78 -5.66 30.64
N THR A 568 13.41 -4.38 30.58
CA THR A 568 12.42 -3.76 31.46
C THR A 568 10.97 -3.90 30.95
N GLY A 569 10.78 -4.52 29.78
CA GLY A 569 9.50 -4.64 29.09
C GLY A 569 9.06 -3.35 28.40
N ARG A 570 9.95 -2.38 28.17
CA ARG A 570 9.64 -1.16 27.42
C ARG A 570 9.89 -1.39 25.94
N LEU A 571 8.98 -0.89 25.11
CA LEU A 571 9.11 -0.94 23.65
C LEU A 571 10.28 -0.07 23.18
N VAL A 572 11.25 -0.71 22.51
CA VAL A 572 12.42 -0.05 21.90
C VAL A 572 12.13 0.30 20.44
N SER A 573 11.49 -0.62 19.72
CA SER A 573 11.21 -0.47 18.29
C SER A 573 9.95 -1.24 17.88
N GLY A 574 9.36 -0.87 16.73
CA GLY A 574 8.16 -1.51 16.19
C GLY A 574 6.87 -1.06 16.89
N TYR A 575 5.82 -1.87 16.76
CA TYR A 575 4.48 -1.55 17.24
C TYR A 575 3.88 -2.75 17.98
N THR A 576 3.33 -2.52 19.17
CA THR A 576 2.62 -3.55 19.92
C THR A 576 1.17 -3.70 19.47
N VAL A 577 0.55 -2.60 19.02
CA VAL A 577 -0.85 -2.51 18.65
C VAL A 577 -0.99 -1.79 17.31
N LEU A 578 -1.91 -2.26 16.47
CA LEU A 578 -2.35 -1.59 15.26
C LEU A 578 -3.88 -1.50 15.29
N GLN A 579 -4.38 -0.27 15.36
CA GLN A 579 -5.81 0.02 15.31
C GLN A 579 -6.13 0.64 13.94
N PRO A 580 -6.93 -0.02 13.08
CA PRO A 580 -7.42 0.63 11.88
C PRO A 580 -8.31 1.81 12.26
N ARG A 581 -8.31 2.86 11.44
CA ARG A 581 -9.23 3.98 11.64
C ARG A 581 -10.66 3.48 11.44
N ILE A 582 -11.48 3.57 12.47
CA ILE A 582 -12.90 3.18 12.44
C ILE A 582 -13.68 4.47 12.25
N GLU A 583 -14.39 4.62 11.12
CA GLU A 583 -15.42 5.65 11.02
C GLU A 583 -16.65 5.22 11.80
N THR A 584 -17.20 6.16 12.54
CA THR A 584 -18.56 6.01 13.06
C THR A 584 -19.51 6.20 11.89
N PHE A 585 -19.95 5.10 11.27
CA PHE A 585 -21.09 5.16 10.36
C PHE A 585 -22.27 5.74 11.13
N SER A 586 -22.83 6.84 10.64
CA SER A 586 -24.02 7.42 11.24
C SER A 586 -25.13 6.37 11.20
N PRO A 587 -25.71 5.95 12.35
CA PRO A 587 -26.84 5.03 12.34
C PRO A 587 -27.94 5.60 11.46
N ARG A 588 -28.59 4.75 10.66
CA ARG A 588 -29.80 5.14 9.91
C ARG A 588 -30.89 5.52 10.93
N GLY A 589 -31.02 6.82 11.22
CA GLY A 589 -31.98 7.40 12.18
C GLY A 589 -32.07 8.93 12.04
N PRO A 590 -33.03 9.60 12.69
CA PRO A 590 -33.21 11.04 12.55
C PRO A 590 -31.98 11.79 13.07
N ALA A 591 -31.36 12.59 12.20
CA ALA A 591 -30.13 13.32 12.50
C ALA A 591 -30.36 14.30 13.66
N THR A 592 -29.73 14.03 14.80
CA THR A 592 -29.70 14.99 15.92
C THR A 592 -28.91 16.23 15.50
N TRP A 593 -29.18 17.37 16.13
CA TRP A 593 -28.40 18.59 15.88
C TRP A 593 -26.92 18.37 16.15
N PHE A 594 -26.60 17.62 17.21
CA PHE A 594 -25.24 17.16 17.51
C PHE A 594 -24.64 16.35 16.35
N GLY A 595 -25.36 15.36 15.81
CA GLY A 595 -24.91 14.55 14.68
C GLY A 595 -24.69 15.34 13.39
N ARG A 596 -25.37 16.47 13.19
CA ARG A 596 -25.14 17.36 12.03
C ARG A 596 -23.90 18.26 12.17
N VAL A 597 -23.56 18.65 13.40
CA VAL A 597 -22.38 19.49 13.69
C VAL A 597 -21.12 18.64 13.76
N TYR A 598 -21.20 17.44 14.32
CA TYR A 598 -20.06 16.53 14.51
C TYR A 598 -19.94 15.45 13.42
N GLY A 599 -21.00 15.16 12.67
CA GLY A 599 -20.98 14.20 11.56
C GLY A 599 -20.35 14.79 10.32
N ALA A 600 -19.06 15.12 10.41
CA ALA A 600 -18.25 15.40 9.23
C ALA A 600 -17.69 14.08 8.69
N ASP A 601 -17.70 13.94 7.37
CA ASP A 601 -17.13 12.84 6.56
C ASP A 601 -17.93 11.54 6.41
N ALA A 602 -19.27 11.58 6.47
CA ALA A 602 -20.08 10.46 5.96
C ALA A 602 -20.03 10.42 4.41
N GLY A 603 -19.11 9.66 3.83
CA GLY A 603 -19.11 9.40 2.37
C GLY A 603 -17.76 9.15 1.69
N LEU A 604 -16.64 9.14 2.41
CA LEU A 604 -15.33 8.79 1.85
C LEU A 604 -14.93 7.39 2.31
N ASP A 605 -14.57 6.51 1.37
CA ASP A 605 -14.01 5.19 1.71
C ASP A 605 -12.59 5.35 2.29
N LEU A 606 -12.49 5.48 3.62
CA LEU A 606 -11.20 5.58 4.32
C LEU A 606 -10.36 4.30 4.29
N TYR A 607 -10.91 3.15 3.90
CA TYR A 607 -10.12 1.94 3.74
C TYR A 607 -9.24 1.98 2.47
N SER A 608 -9.52 2.90 1.55
CA SER A 608 -8.77 3.09 0.29
C SER A 608 -7.67 4.15 0.35
N ARG A 609 -7.58 4.96 1.42
CA ARG A 609 -6.65 6.10 1.49
C ARG A 609 -5.86 6.16 2.79
N ALA A 610 -4.58 6.50 2.69
CA ALA A 610 -3.77 6.85 3.84
C ALA A 610 -4.28 8.15 4.47
N VAL A 611 -4.60 8.11 5.76
CA VAL A 611 -5.03 9.26 6.56
C VAL A 611 -3.86 9.70 7.44
N SER A 612 -3.63 11.01 7.51
CA SER A 612 -2.64 11.59 8.43
C SER A 612 -3.20 11.66 9.85
N ASP A 613 -2.41 11.20 10.82
CA ASP A 613 -2.69 11.29 12.27
C ASP A 613 -1.44 11.83 12.97
N VAL A 614 -1.59 12.86 13.81
CA VAL A 614 -0.44 13.52 14.45
C VAL A 614 0.33 12.56 15.35
N TYR A 615 -0.34 11.69 16.09
CA TYR A 615 0.34 10.77 16.99
C TYR A 615 1.15 9.73 16.21
N GLN A 616 0.57 9.19 15.14
CA GLN A 616 1.26 8.23 14.29
C GLN A 616 2.39 8.89 13.48
N ASP A 617 2.10 10.00 12.80
CA ASP A 617 3.03 10.61 11.84
C ASP A 617 4.20 11.35 12.52
N LEU A 618 3.96 11.93 13.71
CA LEU A 618 4.98 12.70 14.43
C LEU A 618 5.68 11.88 15.53
N PHE A 619 4.94 11.02 16.24
CA PHE A 619 5.48 10.28 17.39
C PHE A 619 5.59 8.77 17.16
N GLY A 620 4.97 8.21 16.11
CA GLY A 620 4.90 6.77 15.91
C GLY A 620 4.10 6.07 17.01
N THR A 621 3.15 6.75 17.64
CA THR A 621 2.33 6.21 18.72
C THR A 621 0.84 6.34 18.40
N GLY A 622 0.02 5.53 19.06
CA GLY A 622 -1.43 5.57 18.94
C GLY A 622 -2.09 5.34 20.28
N ILE A 623 -3.34 5.78 20.41
CA ILE A 623 -4.17 5.51 21.58
C ILE A 623 -4.96 4.24 21.30
N PHE A 624 -4.75 3.21 22.12
CA PHE A 624 -5.54 1.98 22.03
C PHE A 624 -6.85 2.13 22.80
N ALA A 625 -7.96 2.15 22.06
CA ALA A 625 -9.30 2.25 22.64
C ALA A 625 -9.96 0.86 22.88
N GLY A 626 -9.15 -0.20 22.90
CA GLY A 626 -9.65 -1.58 23.04
C GLY A 626 -10.15 -2.22 21.75
N LYS A 627 -9.88 -1.63 20.58
CA LYS A 627 -10.17 -2.22 19.26
C LYS A 627 -8.90 -2.24 18.40
N GLY A 628 -8.75 -3.27 17.57
CA GLY A 628 -7.57 -3.44 16.71
C GLY A 628 -6.80 -4.72 17.02
N VAL A 629 -5.71 -4.93 16.27
CA VAL A 629 -4.84 -6.10 16.40
C VAL A 629 -3.64 -5.76 17.27
N TYR A 630 -3.17 -6.72 18.07
CA TYR A 630 -1.93 -6.55 18.82
C TYR A 630 -1.14 -7.86 18.92
N HIS A 631 0.17 -7.74 19.09
CA HIS A 631 1.06 -8.87 19.35
C HIS A 631 0.95 -9.25 20.83
N VAL A 632 0.47 -10.45 21.12
CA VAL A 632 0.01 -10.84 22.48
C VAL A 632 1.13 -10.71 23.51
N GLU A 633 2.28 -11.32 23.23
CA GLU A 633 3.44 -11.30 24.14
C GLU A 633 3.94 -9.86 24.42
N ALA A 634 4.12 -9.06 23.38
CA ALA A 634 4.62 -7.71 23.52
C ALA A 634 3.60 -6.77 24.20
N PHE A 635 2.31 -6.94 23.92
CA PHE A 635 1.24 -6.19 24.58
C PHE A 635 1.16 -6.52 26.07
N SER A 636 1.17 -7.81 26.42
CA SER A 636 1.19 -8.25 27.82
C SER A 636 2.46 -7.80 28.54
N GLY A 637 3.64 -7.94 27.90
CA GLY A 637 4.93 -7.53 28.46
C GLY A 637 5.04 -6.04 28.74
N THR A 638 4.46 -5.18 27.88
CA THR A 638 4.47 -3.72 28.09
C THR A 638 3.52 -3.25 29.18
N LEU A 639 2.44 -3.99 29.47
CA LEU A 639 1.46 -3.63 30.50
C LEU A 639 1.72 -4.27 31.87
N ARG A 640 2.45 -5.39 31.91
CA ARG A 640 2.68 -6.18 33.13
C ARG A 640 3.24 -5.31 34.26
N ALA A 641 2.56 -5.31 35.41
CA ALA A 641 2.94 -4.56 36.61
C ALA A 641 3.05 -3.02 36.45
N ARG A 642 2.56 -2.43 35.34
CA ARG A 642 2.59 -0.97 35.11
C ARG A 642 1.26 -0.28 35.39
N VAL A 643 0.16 -1.01 35.28
CA VAL A 643 -1.18 -0.51 35.57
C VAL A 643 -1.74 -1.32 36.74
N PRO A 644 -1.94 -0.71 37.92
CA PRO A 644 -2.56 -1.39 39.05
C PRO A 644 -3.97 -1.85 38.72
N ASP A 645 -4.43 -2.90 39.40
CA ASP A 645 -5.80 -3.37 39.30
C ASP A 645 -6.79 -2.27 39.70
N ASP A 646 -7.90 -2.17 38.98
CA ASP A 646 -8.95 -1.16 39.17
C ASP A 646 -8.49 0.31 39.01
N ALA A 647 -7.30 0.55 38.44
CA ALA A 647 -6.80 1.92 38.20
C ALA A 647 -7.43 2.59 36.98
N LEU A 648 -7.94 1.79 36.03
CA LEU A 648 -8.61 2.25 34.80
C LEU A 648 -10.02 1.64 34.76
N LEU A 649 -11.04 2.48 34.55
CA LEU A 649 -12.47 2.12 34.58
C LEU A 649 -13.09 1.83 33.21
#